data_AF-A0A3C0A0R0-F1
#
_entry.id   AF-A0A3C0A0R0-F1
#
_cell.length_a   1.000
_cell.length_b   1.000
_cell.length_c   1.000
_cell.angle_alpha   90.00
_cell.angle_beta   90.00
_cell.angle_gamma   90.00
#
_symmetry.space_group_name_H-M   'P 1'
#
loop_
_entity.id
_entity.type
_entity.pdbx_description
1 polymer ?
#
loop_
_entity_poly.entity_id
_entity_poly.type
_entity_poly.pdbx_seq_one_letter_code
_entity_poly.pdbx_strand_id
1 'polypeptide(L)'
;MTAIAPSAPTASGEDEVRAEILTMIAEKTGYPQDMLDLDLDMEADLGIDTVKQAELFAAIREHYSIPRRDNVALKDYPTIRHCVRFVLEETSHKSQVTAPVTAVAPSASTAHQPSASGEDEIRAEILIMIAGKTGYPQDMLDLDLDMEADLGIDTVKQAELFAAIREHYSIPRRDNVALKDYPTIRHCVKFVMEETSHKSQATKQQSQVTGHKLQVTEPTQPVAGNMQSATSAGGVQTLERPHAKTAVKAALQPDLLDITAPQKEEKPVHPKRHIRYVPVIAPAPIGQEIIKKFSPKRPVAIFGEDLDLLKAFRAELNKHRVDSFIFTSSKTKMKDAITVDFRDLKGLDKAVADFATEHPNVQGVFYLMGCMVKSLSSDTAAFDDLKRYAIGLFDAGKHFNKALNTAEEGHPTFMAVVTTLDGGFGYKAKDSYDPIYGAIYGITMCLRKELEKTLVKMIDFEPASSNQAIVQKTFYELLYSDKRLAVTYQDGKRFTLLARPETLDISHARTKLEGKTALITGGGRGLGALFAKTLAERHKPNLILLDIINLDENSAKWADMSDGELNSYKTKGLWDELKKKMDKPTPAILEKEFSKIKDSAQLYRTITELKALGSKVTYCQCDLNDREAFNAVMEKIKSDFGQIDGVIHFAGLERSKMVADKTIEEFLMIFNTKSNSAVNLWKAGIVKDAGFWVMISSIAGKFGNVGQSDYAAASDYIAKLANSLTNKGYRGLSVDMTGYANIGMAIRPGVEAFLKSQEMDFLYPEEGMNAVADELVYGRVPEIVLSGSLGKLDWDKQLEFAPDFPKGGSSGLHFVEKIQSCAKGASLHATKEFSLSRDPYLADHSINGTPYVPGVMGIETFAESAATVSGAAPQALKNVRFTVPIKLLRNKPVEVILNASAAGAGFDLKIESDFVNAKGLKMGNTRTHFTAETGARSKSAWETLEKPELPKTRKYAVTGETIYKTYFHGPSFQVLAGLLSIEKESILGVFKKPAVPLWRTSHPKLIFHPLVIEALFQACGYRDVHFERKITLPDAVGEVTVYDNNPHDPDELYLYGLYKGMDEDGKTLYDAYAFDADFNLLAEIKGYRMIATQI
;
A
#
# COMPACT_ATOMS: atom_id res chain seq x y z
N MET A 1 -60.68 45.61 -37.74
CA MET A 1 -59.34 45.47 -38.34
C MET A 1 -58.33 45.75 -37.24
N THR A 2 -57.80 44.69 -36.64
CA THR A 2 -56.99 44.71 -35.42
C THR A 2 -55.51 44.72 -35.78
N ALA A 3 -54.76 45.66 -35.22
CA ALA A 3 -53.31 45.80 -35.34
C ALA A 3 -52.58 44.71 -34.52
N ILE A 4 -51.50 44.17 -35.07
CA ILE A 4 -50.62 43.19 -34.42
C ILE A 4 -49.33 43.88 -33.99
N ALA A 5 -48.95 43.65 -32.73
CA ALA A 5 -47.77 44.16 -32.03
C ALA A 5 -46.45 43.48 -32.46
N PRO A 6 -45.28 44.11 -32.24
CA PRO A 6 -43.99 43.57 -32.68
C PRO A 6 -43.45 42.49 -31.72
N SER A 7 -42.95 41.38 -32.27
CA SER A 7 -42.30 40.28 -31.55
C SER A 7 -40.82 40.56 -31.30
N ALA A 8 -40.35 40.21 -30.10
CA ALA A 8 -38.97 40.32 -29.61
C ALA A 8 -37.95 39.49 -30.42
N PRO A 9 -36.64 39.85 -30.41
CA PRO A 9 -35.60 39.13 -31.13
C PRO A 9 -35.31 37.77 -30.46
N THR A 10 -35.33 36.71 -31.25
CA THR A 10 -34.87 35.35 -30.90
C THR A 10 -33.36 35.34 -30.70
N ALA A 11 -32.90 34.82 -29.56
CA ALA A 11 -31.48 34.59 -29.26
C ALA A 11 -30.84 33.66 -30.30
N SER A 12 -29.55 33.85 -30.57
CA SER A 12 -28.81 33.01 -31.51
C SER A 12 -28.57 31.62 -30.90
N GLY A 13 -28.47 30.55 -31.71
CA GLY A 13 -28.19 29.19 -31.21
C GLY A 13 -26.86 29.06 -30.44
N GLU A 14 -25.95 30.02 -30.58
CA GLU A 14 -24.72 30.13 -29.79
C GLU A 14 -24.98 30.56 -28.33
N ASP A 15 -25.97 31.44 -28.10
CA ASP A 15 -26.31 31.90 -26.75
C ASP A 15 -26.97 30.79 -25.90
N GLU A 16 -27.72 29.90 -26.55
CA GLU A 16 -28.38 28.75 -25.91
C GLU A 16 -27.36 27.66 -25.51
N VAL A 17 -26.47 27.29 -26.43
CA VAL A 17 -25.35 26.36 -26.16
C VAL A 17 -24.46 26.90 -25.06
N ARG A 18 -24.13 28.20 -25.10
CA ARG A 18 -23.35 28.86 -24.06
C ARG A 18 -23.98 28.68 -22.67
N ALA A 19 -25.28 28.95 -22.53
CA ALA A 19 -25.96 28.88 -21.23
C ALA A 19 -25.98 27.45 -20.66
N GLU A 20 -26.15 26.45 -21.51
CA GLU A 20 -26.19 25.04 -21.12
C GLU A 20 -24.80 24.50 -20.73
N ILE A 21 -23.75 24.84 -21.48
CA ILE A 21 -22.36 24.50 -21.10
C ILE A 21 -22.00 25.08 -19.73
N LEU A 22 -22.34 26.35 -19.49
CA LEU A 22 -22.11 26.99 -18.19
C LEU A 22 -22.88 26.31 -17.05
N THR A 23 -24.09 25.79 -17.34
CA THR A 23 -24.88 25.00 -16.39
C THR A 23 -24.22 23.69 -16.02
N MET A 24 -23.77 22.91 -17.01
CA MET A 24 -23.09 21.64 -16.77
C MET A 24 -21.78 21.81 -15.99
N ILE A 25 -21.02 22.85 -16.28
CA ILE A 25 -19.78 23.17 -15.54
C ILE A 25 -20.12 23.58 -14.10
N ALA A 26 -21.15 24.40 -13.89
CA ALA A 26 -21.59 24.80 -12.57
C ALA A 26 -22.01 23.60 -11.69
N GLU A 27 -22.74 22.64 -12.24
CA GLU A 27 -23.16 21.42 -11.53
C GLU A 27 -21.98 20.52 -11.15
N LYS A 28 -21.01 20.35 -12.06
CA LYS A 28 -19.83 19.51 -11.82
C LYS A 28 -18.82 20.12 -10.86
N THR A 29 -18.67 21.44 -10.90
CA THR A 29 -17.66 22.14 -10.10
C THR A 29 -18.21 22.70 -8.78
N GLY A 30 -19.52 22.90 -8.71
CA GLY A 30 -20.18 23.59 -7.59
C GLY A 30 -20.02 25.11 -7.63
N TYR A 31 -19.42 25.68 -8.69
CA TYR A 31 -19.33 27.13 -8.87
C TYR A 31 -20.64 27.69 -9.47
N PRO A 32 -21.20 28.77 -8.92
CA PRO A 32 -22.27 29.52 -9.56
C PRO A 32 -21.94 29.94 -11.00
N GLN A 33 -22.95 29.96 -11.88
CA GLN A 33 -22.75 30.24 -13.31
C GLN A 33 -22.17 31.63 -13.58
N ASP A 34 -22.45 32.60 -12.72
CA ASP A 34 -21.91 33.96 -12.80
C ASP A 34 -20.41 34.02 -12.43
N MET A 35 -19.79 32.89 -12.04
CA MET A 35 -18.35 32.75 -11.80
C MET A 35 -17.58 32.20 -13.02
N LEU A 36 -18.28 31.75 -14.05
CA LEU A 36 -17.73 30.96 -15.14
C LEU A 36 -17.63 31.81 -16.42
N ASP A 37 -16.48 32.46 -16.63
CA ASP A 37 -16.19 33.18 -17.88
C ASP A 37 -15.74 32.18 -18.97
N LEU A 38 -16.15 32.44 -20.21
CA LEU A 38 -15.83 31.60 -21.36
C LEU A 38 -14.32 31.48 -21.59
N ASP A 39 -13.54 32.50 -21.26
CA ASP A 39 -12.09 32.50 -21.49
C ASP A 39 -11.28 31.83 -20.37
N LEU A 40 -11.93 31.32 -19.31
CA LEU A 40 -11.23 30.61 -18.21
C LEU A 40 -10.69 29.26 -18.67
N ASP A 41 -9.43 29.00 -18.30
CA ASP A 41 -8.77 27.71 -18.45
C ASP A 41 -9.34 26.68 -17.46
N MET A 42 -9.73 25.52 -17.94
CA MET A 42 -10.36 24.52 -17.10
C MET A 42 -9.41 23.97 -16.03
N GLU A 43 -8.13 23.80 -16.34
CA GLU A 43 -7.16 23.26 -15.39
C GLU A 43 -6.59 24.37 -14.51
N ALA A 44 -6.03 25.42 -15.13
CA ALA A 44 -5.32 26.47 -14.42
C ALA A 44 -6.24 27.42 -13.66
N ASP A 45 -7.44 27.70 -14.19
CA ASP A 45 -8.37 28.66 -13.61
C ASP A 45 -9.50 28.00 -12.84
N LEU A 46 -10.10 26.92 -13.35
CA LEU A 46 -11.25 26.25 -12.71
C LEU A 46 -10.85 25.10 -11.78
N GLY A 47 -9.60 24.63 -11.83
CA GLY A 47 -9.14 23.46 -11.06
C GLY A 47 -9.84 22.16 -11.48
N ILE A 48 -10.35 22.11 -12.71
CA ILE A 48 -10.91 20.93 -13.36
C ILE A 48 -9.71 20.16 -13.91
N ASP A 49 -9.29 19.13 -13.18
CA ASP A 49 -8.28 18.18 -13.66
C ASP A 49 -8.75 17.45 -14.93
N THR A 50 -7.82 16.76 -15.60
CA THR A 50 -8.11 16.03 -16.85
C THR A 50 -9.23 14.99 -16.69
N VAL A 51 -9.49 14.52 -15.46
CA VAL A 51 -10.61 13.62 -15.12
C VAL A 51 -11.96 14.34 -15.22
N LYS A 52 -12.12 15.45 -14.51
CA LYS A 52 -13.38 16.21 -14.52
C LYS A 52 -13.64 16.86 -15.88
N GLN A 53 -12.58 17.21 -16.61
CA GLN A 53 -12.67 17.74 -17.97
C GLN A 53 -13.19 16.67 -18.94
N ALA A 54 -12.68 15.44 -18.86
CA ALA A 54 -13.18 14.32 -19.66
C ALA A 54 -14.65 14.01 -19.37
N GLU A 55 -15.05 14.00 -18.09
CA GLU A 55 -16.45 13.79 -17.72
C GLU A 55 -17.38 14.92 -18.21
N LEU A 56 -16.92 16.17 -18.19
CA LEU A 56 -17.66 17.31 -18.74
C LEU A 56 -17.88 17.14 -20.24
N PHE A 57 -16.83 16.78 -21.01
CA PHE A 57 -16.95 16.52 -22.45
C PHE A 57 -17.86 15.33 -22.77
N ALA A 58 -17.86 14.29 -21.93
CA ALA A 58 -18.78 13.17 -22.08
C ALA A 58 -20.24 13.61 -21.88
N ALA A 59 -20.52 14.38 -20.83
CA ALA A 59 -21.86 14.93 -20.58
C ALA A 59 -22.33 15.86 -21.72
N ILE A 60 -21.44 16.71 -22.24
CA ILE A 60 -21.71 17.59 -23.39
C ILE A 60 -22.06 16.77 -24.64
N ARG A 61 -21.28 15.72 -24.94
CA ARG A 61 -21.52 14.87 -26.12
C ARG A 61 -22.84 14.13 -26.02
N GLU A 62 -23.16 13.60 -24.84
CA GLU A 62 -24.44 12.96 -24.58
C GLU A 62 -25.60 13.95 -24.75
N HIS A 63 -25.50 15.14 -24.14
CA HIS A 63 -26.53 16.17 -24.19
C HIS A 63 -26.86 16.65 -25.61
N TYR A 64 -25.84 16.92 -26.43
CA TYR A 64 -26.02 17.41 -27.81
C TYR A 64 -26.06 16.29 -28.87
N SER A 65 -26.02 15.02 -28.45
CA SER A 65 -25.95 13.86 -29.35
C SER A 65 -24.82 14.00 -30.38
N ILE A 66 -23.63 14.39 -29.90
CA ILE A 66 -22.41 14.52 -30.70
C ILE A 66 -21.70 13.15 -30.70
N PRO A 67 -21.46 12.51 -31.86
CA PRO A 67 -20.79 11.23 -31.93
C PRO A 67 -19.33 11.35 -31.47
N ARG A 68 -18.86 10.32 -30.75
CA ARG A 68 -17.46 10.25 -30.31
C ARG A 68 -16.53 10.16 -31.52
N ARG A 69 -15.47 10.96 -31.51
CA ARG A 69 -14.34 10.87 -32.46
C ARG A 69 -13.09 10.43 -31.72
N ASP A 70 -12.33 9.52 -32.32
CA ASP A 70 -11.16 8.88 -31.72
C ASP A 70 -9.88 9.76 -31.73
N ASN A 71 -9.94 10.98 -32.31
CA ASN A 71 -8.77 11.85 -32.55
C ASN A 71 -8.87 13.25 -31.91
N VAL A 72 -9.69 13.44 -30.86
CA VAL A 72 -9.88 14.75 -30.20
C VAL A 72 -9.11 14.76 -28.88
N ALA A 73 -7.97 15.47 -28.83
CA ALA A 73 -7.17 15.59 -27.61
C ALA A 73 -7.73 16.70 -26.71
N LEU A 74 -7.95 16.42 -25.42
CA LEU A 74 -8.55 17.38 -24.48
C LEU A 74 -7.70 18.64 -24.26
N LYS A 75 -6.38 18.53 -24.43
CA LYS A 75 -5.43 19.66 -24.43
C LYS A 75 -5.71 20.72 -25.50
N ASP A 76 -6.40 20.35 -26.58
CA ASP A 76 -6.76 21.28 -27.67
C ASP A 76 -8.00 22.13 -27.31
N TYR A 77 -8.64 21.83 -26.16
CA TYR A 77 -9.82 22.52 -25.66
C TYR A 77 -9.62 22.98 -24.22
N PRO A 78 -8.67 23.90 -23.95
CA PRO A 78 -8.31 24.28 -22.59
C PRO A 78 -9.35 25.17 -21.90
N THR A 79 -10.23 25.87 -22.63
CA THR A 79 -11.17 26.85 -22.02
C THR A 79 -12.66 26.51 -22.18
N ILE A 80 -13.54 27.16 -21.40
CA ILE A 80 -14.99 27.00 -21.55
C ILE A 80 -15.46 27.40 -22.97
N ARG A 81 -14.86 28.42 -23.58
CA ARG A 81 -15.11 28.85 -24.97
C ARG A 81 -14.81 27.74 -25.96
N HIS A 82 -13.77 26.95 -25.70
CA HIS A 82 -13.44 25.79 -26.53
C HIS A 82 -14.54 24.72 -26.44
N CYS A 83 -15.16 24.53 -25.28
CA CYS A 83 -16.31 23.61 -25.14
C CYS A 83 -17.54 24.10 -25.92
N VAL A 84 -17.86 25.40 -25.84
CA VAL A 84 -18.95 26.01 -26.61
C VAL A 84 -18.68 25.90 -28.12
N ARG A 85 -17.45 26.21 -28.55
CA ARG A 85 -17.03 26.07 -29.96
C ARG A 85 -17.13 24.63 -30.44
N PHE A 86 -16.68 23.66 -29.63
CA PHE A 86 -16.76 22.24 -29.94
C PHE A 86 -18.20 21.81 -30.24
N VAL A 87 -19.17 22.25 -29.44
CA VAL A 87 -20.59 21.94 -29.68
C VAL A 87 -21.09 22.61 -30.95
N LEU A 88 -20.78 23.89 -31.17
CA LEU A 88 -21.25 24.62 -32.34
C LEU A 88 -20.70 24.06 -33.65
N GLU A 89 -19.41 23.71 -33.69
CA GLU A 89 -18.77 23.09 -34.85
C GLU A 89 -19.43 21.73 -35.19
N GLU A 90 -19.65 20.89 -34.18
CA GLU A 90 -20.18 19.54 -34.38
C GLU A 90 -21.69 19.50 -34.66
N THR A 91 -22.45 20.48 -34.16
CA THR A 91 -23.90 20.59 -34.43
C THR A 91 -24.19 21.26 -35.79
N SER A 92 -23.30 22.13 -36.28
CA SER A 92 -23.41 22.78 -37.60
C SER A 92 -23.24 21.82 -38.77
N HIS A 93 -22.47 20.73 -38.59
CA HIS A 93 -22.22 19.73 -39.63
C HIS A 93 -23.41 18.80 -39.95
N LYS A 94 -24.52 18.86 -39.19
CA LYS A 94 -25.76 18.10 -39.50
C LYS A 94 -26.57 18.68 -40.67
N SER A 95 -26.22 19.85 -41.24
CA SER A 95 -27.04 20.54 -42.25
C SER A 95 -26.64 20.30 -43.73
N GLN A 96 -25.62 19.49 -44.03
CA GLN A 96 -25.25 19.16 -45.41
C GLN A 96 -24.91 17.68 -45.53
N VAL A 97 -25.85 16.85 -45.99
CA VAL A 97 -25.72 15.88 -47.11
C VAL A 97 -27.08 15.17 -47.27
N THR A 98 -27.84 15.53 -48.31
CA THR A 98 -28.91 14.72 -48.91
C THR A 98 -28.83 14.84 -50.43
N ALA A 99 -28.63 13.71 -51.13
CA ALA A 99 -29.24 13.30 -52.41
C ALA A 99 -28.33 12.43 -53.32
N PRO A 100 -28.90 11.54 -54.18
CA PRO A 100 -28.37 10.19 -54.47
C PRO A 100 -28.16 9.86 -55.97
N VAL A 101 -27.41 8.79 -56.34
CA VAL A 101 -27.59 8.07 -57.63
C VAL A 101 -27.22 6.56 -57.58
N THR A 102 -28.28 5.76 -57.78
CA THR A 102 -28.52 4.38 -58.32
C THR A 102 -27.58 3.17 -58.27
N ALA A 103 -28.29 2.04 -58.13
CA ALA A 103 -27.91 0.65 -57.91
C ALA A 103 -27.84 -0.22 -59.19
N VAL A 104 -27.15 -1.36 -59.06
CA VAL A 104 -27.47 -2.62 -59.77
C VAL A 104 -27.35 -3.78 -58.76
N ALA A 105 -28.36 -4.65 -58.72
CA ALA A 105 -28.46 -5.93 -57.99
C ALA A 105 -29.18 -6.93 -58.93
N PRO A 106 -29.38 -8.24 -58.63
CA PRO A 106 -29.13 -8.97 -57.38
C PRO A 106 -28.60 -10.43 -57.53
N SER A 107 -28.19 -11.07 -56.41
CA SER A 107 -28.70 -12.38 -55.91
C SER A 107 -27.86 -12.94 -54.75
N ALA A 108 -28.51 -13.70 -53.87
CA ALA A 108 -28.21 -13.89 -52.44
C ALA A 108 -27.50 -15.20 -52.07
N SER A 109 -26.77 -15.23 -50.93
CA SER A 109 -27.08 -16.08 -49.74
C SER A 109 -25.94 -16.12 -48.70
N THR A 110 -26.37 -16.21 -47.43
CA THR A 110 -25.71 -16.69 -46.20
C THR A 110 -24.71 -15.81 -45.43
N ALA A 111 -25.10 -15.54 -44.19
CA ALA A 111 -24.38 -14.85 -43.14
C ALA A 111 -23.22 -15.68 -42.56
N HIS A 112 -22.11 -15.01 -42.26
CA HIS A 112 -21.11 -15.39 -41.27
C HIS A 112 -20.69 -14.13 -40.50
N GLN A 113 -20.80 -14.19 -39.18
CA GLN A 113 -20.26 -13.18 -38.26
C GLN A 113 -18.71 -13.18 -38.32
N PRO A 114 -18.03 -12.03 -38.28
CA PRO A 114 -16.59 -12.00 -38.07
C PRO A 114 -16.27 -12.22 -36.59
N SER A 115 -15.40 -13.18 -36.34
CA SER A 115 -14.65 -13.39 -35.10
C SER A 115 -13.86 -12.13 -34.71
N ALA A 116 -13.96 -11.69 -33.45
CA ALA A 116 -13.12 -10.64 -32.89
C ALA A 116 -11.64 -11.03 -32.97
N SER A 117 -10.80 -10.07 -33.33
CA SER A 117 -9.36 -10.26 -33.47
C SER A 117 -8.71 -10.31 -32.08
N GLY A 118 -7.59 -11.03 -31.92
CA GLY A 118 -6.86 -11.07 -30.63
C GLY A 118 -6.37 -9.69 -30.16
N GLU A 119 -6.33 -8.70 -31.05
CA GLU A 119 -6.04 -7.29 -30.71
C GLU A 119 -7.20 -6.63 -29.95
N ASP A 120 -8.46 -6.97 -30.27
CA ASP A 120 -9.65 -6.40 -29.62
C ASP A 120 -9.80 -6.91 -28.18
N GLU A 121 -9.44 -8.16 -27.91
CA GLU A 121 -9.38 -8.73 -26.56
C GLU A 121 -8.26 -8.07 -25.73
N ILE A 122 -7.06 -7.93 -26.31
CA ILE A 122 -5.93 -7.28 -25.63
C ILE A 122 -6.24 -5.81 -25.31
N ARG A 123 -6.84 -5.11 -26.28
CA ARG A 123 -7.34 -3.74 -26.12
C ARG A 123 -8.33 -3.64 -24.96
N ALA A 124 -9.36 -4.48 -24.95
CA ALA A 124 -10.39 -4.44 -23.92
C ALA A 124 -9.81 -4.64 -22.52
N GLU A 125 -8.88 -5.58 -22.36
CA GLU A 125 -8.25 -5.88 -21.08
C GLU A 125 -7.30 -4.79 -20.59
N ILE A 126 -6.51 -4.18 -21.48
CA ILE A 126 -5.63 -3.06 -21.10
C ILE A 126 -6.45 -1.85 -20.68
N LEU A 127 -7.56 -1.57 -21.37
CA LEU A 127 -8.48 -0.49 -20.97
C LEU A 127 -9.11 -0.76 -19.58
N ILE A 128 -9.44 -2.01 -19.25
CA ILE A 128 -9.91 -2.39 -17.90
C ILE A 128 -8.82 -2.19 -16.85
N MET A 129 -7.58 -2.58 -17.14
CA MET A 129 -6.45 -2.41 -16.22
C MET A 129 -6.14 -0.93 -15.94
N ILE A 130 -6.22 -0.09 -16.97
CA ILE A 130 -6.02 1.36 -16.83
C ILE A 130 -7.18 1.98 -16.06
N ALA A 131 -8.43 1.66 -16.41
CA ALA A 131 -9.63 2.12 -15.69
C ALA A 131 -9.57 1.80 -14.20
N GLY A 132 -9.12 0.59 -13.84
CA GLY A 132 -8.94 0.17 -12.45
C GLY A 132 -7.84 0.91 -11.70
N LYS A 133 -6.82 1.43 -12.39
CA LYS A 133 -5.69 2.16 -11.79
C LYS A 133 -5.91 3.68 -11.70
N THR A 134 -6.67 4.24 -12.61
CA THR A 134 -6.89 5.69 -12.71
C THR A 134 -8.25 6.14 -12.19
N GLY A 135 -9.23 5.24 -12.15
CA GLY A 135 -10.62 5.58 -11.86
C GLY A 135 -11.40 6.12 -13.07
N TYR A 136 -10.79 6.17 -14.27
CA TYR A 136 -11.49 6.54 -15.50
C TYR A 136 -12.51 5.45 -15.91
N PRO A 137 -13.72 5.81 -16.36
CA PRO A 137 -14.61 4.86 -17.03
C PRO A 137 -13.94 4.28 -18.29
N GLN A 138 -14.15 2.99 -18.59
CA GLN A 138 -13.50 2.30 -19.72
C GLN A 138 -13.82 2.95 -21.07
N ASP A 139 -15.02 3.52 -21.17
CA ASP A 139 -15.51 4.30 -22.29
C ASP A 139 -14.93 5.73 -22.32
N MET A 140 -13.98 6.12 -21.48
CA MET A 140 -13.25 7.40 -21.61
C MET A 140 -11.78 7.22 -21.99
N LEU A 141 -11.31 5.97 -22.04
CA LEU A 141 -9.92 5.63 -22.32
C LEU A 141 -9.72 5.40 -23.83
N ASP A 142 -9.21 6.41 -24.53
CA ASP A 142 -8.79 6.26 -25.93
C ASP A 142 -7.39 5.65 -26.03
N LEU A 143 -7.16 4.85 -27.07
CA LEU A 143 -5.86 4.23 -27.33
C LEU A 143 -4.75 5.28 -27.49
N ASP A 144 -5.08 6.45 -28.02
CA ASP A 144 -4.08 7.50 -28.27
C ASP A 144 -3.85 8.46 -27.09
N LEU A 145 -4.53 8.27 -25.95
CA LEU A 145 -4.30 9.07 -24.75
C LEU A 145 -2.91 8.81 -24.18
N ASP A 146 -2.21 9.92 -23.91
CA ASP A 146 -0.94 9.93 -23.21
C ASP A 146 -1.17 9.62 -21.72
N MET A 147 -0.43 8.63 -21.23
CA MET A 147 -0.57 8.15 -19.87
C MET A 147 -0.21 9.23 -18.84
N GLU A 148 0.82 10.04 -19.10
CA GLU A 148 1.26 11.06 -18.18
C GLU A 148 0.47 12.36 -18.38
N ALA A 149 0.40 12.84 -19.62
CA ALA A 149 -0.16 14.14 -19.95
C ALA A 149 -1.69 14.16 -19.95
N ASP A 150 -2.36 13.06 -20.35
CA ASP A 150 -3.82 13.03 -20.47
C ASP A 150 -4.48 12.27 -19.29
N LEU A 151 -3.84 11.20 -18.80
CA LEU A 151 -4.41 10.31 -17.77
C LEU A 151 -3.87 10.55 -16.35
N GLY A 152 -2.94 11.49 -16.15
CA GLY A 152 -2.32 11.75 -14.84
C GLY A 152 -1.67 10.51 -14.21
N ILE A 153 -1.32 9.52 -15.05
CA ILE A 153 -0.59 8.32 -14.66
C ILE A 153 0.87 8.72 -14.65
N ASP A 154 1.35 9.12 -13.47
CA ASP A 154 2.77 9.35 -13.25
C ASP A 154 3.61 8.11 -13.60
N THR A 155 4.93 8.32 -13.73
CA THR A 155 5.88 7.27 -14.12
C THR A 155 5.89 6.06 -13.14
N VAL A 156 5.41 6.23 -11.90
CA VAL A 156 5.27 5.15 -10.91
C VAL A 156 4.06 4.28 -11.24
N LYS A 157 2.88 4.89 -11.43
CA LYS A 157 1.65 4.19 -11.80
C LYS A 157 1.77 3.55 -13.19
N GLN A 158 2.52 4.16 -14.11
CA GLN A 158 2.84 3.58 -15.41
C GLN A 158 3.70 2.33 -15.26
N ALA A 159 4.72 2.35 -14.40
CA ALA A 159 5.54 1.16 -14.10
C ALA A 159 4.69 0.03 -13.50
N GLU A 160 3.77 0.35 -12.60
CA GLU A 160 2.83 -0.62 -12.02
C GLU A 160 1.84 -1.18 -13.06
N LEU A 161 1.34 -0.36 -13.98
CA LEU A 161 0.48 -0.82 -15.08
C LEU A 161 1.24 -1.79 -15.98
N PHE A 162 2.47 -1.48 -16.37
CA PHE A 162 3.31 -2.37 -17.16
C PHE A 162 3.68 -3.66 -16.42
N ALA A 163 3.85 -3.61 -15.09
CA ALA A 163 4.03 -4.81 -14.28
C ALA A 163 2.78 -5.70 -14.29
N ALA A 164 1.59 -5.11 -14.11
CA ALA A 164 0.32 -5.82 -14.18
C ALA A 164 0.06 -6.42 -15.57
N ILE A 165 0.32 -5.67 -16.65
CA ILE A 165 0.23 -6.16 -18.03
C ILE A 165 1.18 -7.34 -18.25
N ARG A 166 2.43 -7.25 -17.80
CA ARG A 166 3.41 -8.34 -17.95
C ARG A 166 3.01 -9.60 -17.19
N GLU A 167 2.51 -9.43 -15.98
CA GLU A 167 2.00 -10.53 -15.16
C GLU A 167 0.78 -11.19 -15.83
N HIS A 168 -0.19 -10.38 -16.27
CA HIS A 168 -1.42 -10.82 -16.91
C HIS A 168 -1.16 -11.61 -18.20
N TYR A 169 -0.26 -11.12 -19.07
CA TYR A 169 0.07 -11.78 -20.34
C TYR A 169 1.26 -12.76 -20.26
N SER A 170 1.80 -13.01 -19.05
CA SER A 170 3.00 -13.83 -18.84
C SER A 170 4.17 -13.43 -19.76
N ILE A 171 4.41 -12.12 -19.86
CA ILE A 171 5.51 -11.51 -20.62
C ILE A 171 6.72 -11.38 -19.70
N PRO A 172 7.87 -12.01 -20.00
CA PRO A 172 9.07 -11.93 -19.16
C PRO A 172 9.60 -10.49 -19.08
N ARG A 173 10.08 -10.09 -17.90
CA ARG A 173 10.66 -8.74 -17.69
C ARG A 173 11.92 -8.60 -18.54
N ARG A 174 11.94 -7.62 -19.44
CA ARG A 174 13.13 -7.22 -20.20
C ARG A 174 13.79 -6.01 -19.55
N ASP A 175 15.12 -6.02 -19.53
CA ASP A 175 15.87 -5.04 -18.76
C ASP A 175 16.08 -3.67 -19.45
N ASN A 176 15.67 -3.53 -20.72
CA ASN A 176 15.96 -2.37 -21.57
C ASN A 176 14.70 -1.67 -22.13
N VAL A 177 13.53 -1.81 -21.50
CA VAL A 177 12.29 -1.15 -21.93
C VAL A 177 12.14 0.16 -21.15
N ALA A 178 12.33 1.32 -21.79
CA ALA A 178 12.10 2.61 -21.15
C ALA A 178 10.61 2.98 -21.26
N LEU A 179 9.97 3.31 -20.14
CA LEU A 179 8.53 3.57 -20.10
C LEU A 179 8.10 4.78 -20.97
N LYS A 180 9.01 5.74 -21.16
CA LYS A 180 8.84 6.86 -22.09
C LYS A 180 8.66 6.46 -23.57
N ASP A 181 9.06 5.24 -23.94
CA ASP A 181 8.87 4.72 -25.29
C ASP A 181 7.44 4.15 -25.49
N TYR A 182 6.64 4.14 -24.42
CA TYR A 182 5.25 3.70 -24.42
C TYR A 182 4.32 4.75 -23.79
N PRO A 183 4.25 5.95 -24.40
CA PRO A 183 3.53 7.07 -23.81
C PRO A 183 2.01 6.89 -23.82
N THR A 184 1.45 6.04 -24.68
CA THR A 184 -0.02 5.91 -24.82
C THR A 184 -0.57 4.52 -24.54
N ILE A 185 -1.89 4.41 -24.36
CA ILE A 185 -2.58 3.12 -24.21
C ILE A 185 -2.35 2.20 -25.43
N ARG A 186 -2.27 2.77 -26.64
CA ARG A 186 -1.96 2.06 -27.89
C ARG A 186 -0.59 1.41 -27.83
N HIS A 187 0.37 2.08 -27.20
CA HIS A 187 1.69 1.52 -26.99
C HIS A 187 1.66 0.32 -26.02
N CYS A 188 0.79 0.34 -25.00
CA CYS A 188 0.58 -0.81 -24.13
C CYS A 188 -0.02 -2.02 -24.89
N VAL A 189 -1.02 -1.77 -25.75
CA VAL A 189 -1.63 -2.82 -26.61
C VAL A 189 -0.59 -3.41 -27.56
N LYS A 190 0.18 -2.54 -28.22
CA LYS A 190 1.25 -2.93 -29.13
C LYS A 190 2.36 -3.72 -28.43
N PHE A 191 2.75 -3.31 -27.22
CA PHE A 191 3.73 -4.02 -26.40
C PHE A 191 3.30 -5.47 -26.13
N VAL A 192 2.03 -5.68 -25.78
CA VAL A 192 1.51 -7.03 -25.53
C VAL A 192 1.45 -7.84 -26.82
N MET A 193 0.99 -7.25 -27.93
CA MET A 193 0.93 -7.94 -29.22
C MET A 193 2.31 -8.37 -29.73
N GLU A 194 3.33 -7.51 -29.61
CA GLU A 194 4.70 -7.82 -30.03
C GLU A 194 5.30 -8.96 -29.19
N GLU A 195 5.11 -8.94 -27.88
CA GLU A 195 5.68 -9.95 -26.97
C GLU A 195 4.94 -11.30 -27.00
N THR A 196 3.63 -11.31 -27.23
CA THR A 196 2.82 -12.53 -27.38
C THR A 196 3.03 -13.19 -28.75
N SER A 197 3.36 -12.41 -29.79
CA SER A 197 3.70 -12.90 -31.13
C SER A 197 5.05 -13.62 -31.18
N HIS A 198 6.04 -13.18 -30.39
CA HIS A 198 7.34 -13.84 -30.28
C HIS A 198 7.27 -15.24 -29.62
N LYS A 199 6.32 -15.45 -28.70
CA LYS A 199 5.98 -16.77 -28.15
C LYS A 199 5.51 -17.74 -29.24
N SER A 200 4.73 -17.27 -30.21
CA SER A 200 4.18 -18.08 -31.29
C SER A 200 5.19 -18.49 -32.37
N GLN A 201 6.29 -17.74 -32.53
CA GLN A 201 7.40 -18.10 -33.42
C GLN A 201 8.40 -19.07 -32.78
N ALA A 202 8.64 -18.96 -31.46
CA ALA A 202 9.49 -19.91 -30.73
C ALA A 202 8.89 -21.33 -30.70
N THR A 203 7.57 -21.45 -30.60
CA THR A 203 6.86 -22.76 -30.62
C THR A 203 6.83 -23.41 -32.01
N LYS A 204 6.98 -22.63 -33.10
CA LYS A 204 7.01 -23.18 -34.48
C LYS A 204 8.35 -23.80 -34.88
N GLN A 205 9.44 -23.56 -34.16
CA GLN A 205 10.74 -24.21 -34.42
C GLN A 205 10.92 -25.56 -33.71
N GLN A 206 10.02 -25.95 -32.79
CA GLN A 206 10.08 -27.27 -32.12
C GLN A 206 9.17 -28.34 -32.73
N SER A 207 8.24 -27.98 -33.63
CA SER A 207 7.27 -28.93 -34.21
C SER A 207 7.72 -29.57 -35.53
N GLN A 208 9.00 -29.46 -35.88
CA GLN A 208 9.58 -30.04 -37.10
C GLN A 208 10.47 -31.26 -36.82
N VAL A 209 10.14 -32.11 -35.84
CA VAL A 209 10.76 -33.44 -35.75
C VAL A 209 9.71 -34.45 -35.29
N THR A 210 9.55 -35.50 -36.10
CA THR A 210 8.77 -36.74 -35.92
C THR A 210 7.27 -36.70 -36.20
N GLY A 211 6.91 -37.22 -37.38
CA GLY A 211 5.57 -37.76 -37.65
C GLY A 211 5.56 -39.27 -37.54
N HIS A 212 4.41 -39.85 -37.19
CA HIS A 212 3.87 -41.06 -37.82
C HIS A 212 2.39 -41.34 -37.42
N LYS A 213 1.49 -41.01 -38.36
CA LYS A 213 0.37 -41.75 -38.98
C LYS A 213 -0.34 -42.95 -38.29
N LEU A 214 -1.66 -43.00 -38.57
CA LEU A 214 -2.64 -44.12 -38.68
C LEU A 214 -3.58 -44.33 -37.47
N GLN A 215 -4.89 -44.60 -37.59
CA GLN A 215 -5.91 -44.55 -38.65
C GLN A 215 -7.29 -44.81 -37.99
N VAL A 216 -8.36 -44.31 -38.61
CA VAL A 216 -9.78 -44.31 -38.19
C VAL A 216 -10.48 -45.65 -38.46
N THR A 217 -11.51 -46.01 -37.66
CA THR A 217 -12.75 -46.66 -38.15
C THR A 217 -13.95 -46.37 -37.23
N GLU A 218 -15.01 -45.77 -37.81
CA GLU A 218 -16.41 -45.69 -37.33
C GLU A 218 -17.17 -47.03 -37.62
N PRO A 219 -18.53 -47.14 -37.68
CA PRO A 219 -19.67 -46.37 -37.14
C PRO A 219 -20.78 -47.27 -36.52
N THR A 220 -21.84 -46.68 -35.93
CA THR A 220 -23.25 -46.74 -36.43
C THR A 220 -24.33 -46.49 -35.37
N GLN A 221 -25.19 -45.51 -35.69
CA GLN A 221 -26.58 -45.25 -35.28
C GLN A 221 -27.53 -46.41 -35.71
N PRO A 222 -28.85 -46.52 -35.33
CA PRO A 222 -29.83 -45.42 -35.36
C PRO A 222 -31.12 -45.46 -34.46
N VAL A 223 -31.76 -44.26 -34.31
CA VAL A 223 -33.21 -43.91 -34.49
C VAL A 223 -34.27 -44.56 -33.55
N ALA A 224 -35.35 -43.94 -33.07
CA ALA A 224 -35.91 -42.58 -33.00
C ALA A 224 -37.22 -42.61 -32.15
N GLY A 225 -37.78 -41.44 -31.80
CA GLY A 225 -39.16 -41.33 -31.32
C GLY A 225 -39.56 -39.93 -30.84
N ASN A 226 -40.20 -39.16 -31.74
CA ASN A 226 -40.80 -37.83 -31.51
C ASN A 226 -42.03 -37.87 -30.57
N MET A 227 -42.29 -36.80 -29.80
CA MET A 227 -43.39 -35.83 -30.04
C MET A 227 -43.64 -34.88 -28.85
N GLN A 228 -43.51 -33.58 -29.15
CA GLN A 228 -44.39 -32.42 -28.89
C GLN A 228 -45.13 -32.20 -27.53
N SER A 229 -44.70 -31.12 -26.86
CA SER A 229 -45.44 -29.92 -26.39
C SER A 229 -46.95 -29.96 -26.08
N ALA A 230 -47.34 -29.41 -24.91
CA ALA A 230 -47.84 -28.02 -24.73
C ALA A 230 -48.79 -27.85 -23.51
N THR A 231 -48.69 -26.69 -22.84
CA THR A 231 -49.76 -25.87 -22.19
C THR A 231 -50.59 -26.49 -21.03
N SER A 232 -51.16 -25.79 -20.04
CA SER A 232 -51.21 -24.40 -19.55
C SER A 232 -52.12 -24.37 -18.30
N ALA A 233 -51.89 -23.41 -17.40
CA ALA A 233 -52.87 -22.66 -16.58
C ALA A 233 -53.74 -23.35 -15.48
N GLY A 234 -53.85 -22.64 -14.35
CA GLY A 234 -54.96 -22.73 -13.39
C GLY A 234 -54.62 -22.32 -11.96
N GLY A 235 -54.91 -21.08 -11.54
CA GLY A 235 -55.11 -20.72 -10.12
C GLY A 235 -56.43 -21.30 -9.60
N VAL A 236 -56.87 -21.20 -8.34
CA VAL A 236 -56.88 -20.12 -7.33
C VAL A 236 -57.45 -20.75 -6.02
N GLN A 237 -57.28 -20.04 -4.88
CA GLN A 237 -58.12 -20.01 -3.65
C GLN A 237 -57.72 -20.79 -2.36
N THR A 238 -57.12 -20.02 -1.42
CA THR A 238 -57.51 -19.73 -0.01
C THR A 238 -58.23 -20.77 0.86
N LEU A 239 -57.82 -20.84 2.14
CA LEU A 239 -58.66 -20.59 3.33
C LEU A 239 -57.84 -20.56 4.66
N GLU A 240 -58.43 -19.94 5.67
CA GLU A 240 -57.84 -19.34 6.89
C GLU A 240 -57.68 -20.28 8.13
N ARG A 241 -56.77 -19.88 9.06
CA ARG A 241 -56.81 -19.83 10.56
C ARG A 241 -57.19 -21.10 11.39
N PRO A 242 -56.72 -21.29 12.67
CA PRO A 242 -56.84 -20.31 13.77
C PRO A 242 -55.78 -20.33 14.92
N HIS A 243 -56.05 -19.44 15.89
CA HIS A 243 -55.29 -18.99 17.08
C HIS A 243 -55.13 -19.98 18.26
N ALA A 244 -54.15 -19.71 19.13
CA ALA A 244 -54.30 -19.80 20.60
C ALA A 244 -53.33 -18.85 21.36
N LYS A 245 -53.84 -18.24 22.46
CA LYS A 245 -53.19 -17.32 23.40
C LYS A 245 -52.90 -18.04 24.73
N THR A 246 -51.88 -17.61 25.49
CA THR A 246 -52.00 -17.44 26.97
C THR A 246 -50.94 -16.45 27.48
N ALA A 247 -51.30 -15.67 28.50
CA ALA A 247 -50.61 -14.49 29.02
C ALA A 247 -50.13 -14.70 30.47
N VAL A 248 -49.13 -13.92 30.90
CA VAL A 248 -48.91 -13.54 32.31
C VAL A 248 -48.57 -12.05 32.36
N LYS A 249 -49.16 -11.33 33.32
CA LYS A 249 -49.22 -9.87 33.47
C LYS A 249 -48.75 -9.50 34.89
N ALA A 250 -47.91 -8.46 35.04
CA ALA A 250 -47.73 -7.55 36.19
C ALA A 250 -46.28 -6.99 36.16
N ALA A 251 -45.94 -5.73 36.44
CA ALA A 251 -46.67 -4.52 36.78
C ALA A 251 -45.79 -3.31 36.39
N LEU A 252 -46.43 -2.21 35.99
CA LEU A 252 -45.84 -0.90 35.72
C LEU A 252 -45.92 -0.04 36.99
N GLN A 253 -44.88 0.73 37.31
CA GLN A 253 -44.98 2.20 37.43
C GLN A 253 -43.57 2.86 37.46
N PRO A 254 -43.48 4.16 37.09
CA PRO A 254 -42.31 4.79 36.47
C PRO A 254 -41.54 5.67 37.46
N ASP A 255 -40.27 5.96 37.17
CA ASP A 255 -39.65 7.20 37.65
C ASP A 255 -38.60 7.76 36.68
N LEU A 256 -38.69 9.08 36.59
CA LEU A 256 -37.98 10.09 35.81
C LEU A 256 -36.50 9.81 35.44
N LEU A 257 -36.18 9.97 34.16
CA LEU A 257 -34.82 10.22 33.68
C LEU A 257 -34.52 11.72 33.76
N ASP A 258 -33.63 12.07 34.68
CA ASP A 258 -32.98 13.37 34.81
C ASP A 258 -31.97 13.56 33.66
N ILE A 259 -32.26 14.51 32.77
CA ILE A 259 -31.46 14.81 31.57
C ILE A 259 -30.57 16.03 31.86
N THR A 260 -29.66 15.94 32.83
CA THR A 260 -28.65 16.99 33.05
C THR A 260 -27.29 16.44 33.48
N ALA A 261 -26.61 15.72 32.58
CA ALA A 261 -25.15 15.62 32.60
C ALA A 261 -24.63 15.36 31.18
N PRO A 262 -23.64 16.14 30.67
CA PRO A 262 -22.99 15.78 29.43
C PRO A 262 -22.26 14.45 29.63
N GLN A 263 -22.69 13.42 28.91
CA GLN A 263 -21.96 12.16 28.81
C GLN A 263 -20.57 12.48 28.27
N LYS A 264 -19.52 12.22 29.05
CA LYS A 264 -18.15 12.17 28.53
C LYS A 264 -18.13 11.09 27.45
N GLU A 265 -17.94 11.48 26.20
CA GLU A 265 -17.58 10.55 25.13
C GLU A 265 -16.38 9.72 25.61
N GLU A 266 -16.52 8.40 25.65
CA GLU A 266 -15.40 7.51 25.91
C GLU A 266 -14.39 7.68 24.77
N LYS A 267 -13.15 8.09 25.12
CA LYS A 267 -12.07 8.22 24.15
C LYS A 267 -11.86 6.86 23.46
N PRO A 268 -11.72 6.81 22.12
CA PRO A 268 -11.50 5.57 21.41
C PRO A 268 -10.26 4.85 21.94
N VAL A 269 -10.43 3.60 22.37
CA VAL A 269 -9.33 2.77 22.88
C VAL A 269 -8.58 2.18 21.69
N HIS A 270 -7.41 2.75 21.38
CA HIS A 270 -6.52 2.23 20.35
C HIS A 270 -5.77 0.97 20.85
N PRO A 271 -5.50 -0.03 19.98
CA PRO A 271 -4.75 -1.22 20.36
C PRO A 271 -3.33 -0.84 20.83
N LYS A 272 -2.86 -1.41 21.95
CA LYS A 272 -1.48 -1.18 22.43
C LYS A 272 -0.47 -1.77 21.45
N ARG A 273 0.28 -0.91 20.76
CA ARG A 273 1.36 -1.29 19.82
C ARG A 273 2.71 -0.81 20.36
N HIS A 274 3.75 -1.62 20.21
CA HIS A 274 5.14 -1.21 20.43
C HIS A 274 5.59 -0.43 19.21
N ILE A 275 5.61 0.89 19.34
CA ILE A 275 5.86 1.82 18.25
C ILE A 275 7.20 2.54 18.38
N ARG A 276 7.94 2.31 19.47
CA ARG A 276 9.18 3.03 19.82
C ARG A 276 10.41 2.19 19.53
N TYR A 277 11.27 2.70 18.66
CA TYR A 277 12.54 2.08 18.31
C TYR A 277 13.70 3.07 18.47
N VAL A 278 14.88 2.55 18.78
CA VAL A 278 16.12 3.33 18.94
C VAL A 278 17.15 2.86 17.93
N PRO A 279 17.74 3.76 17.13
CA PRO A 279 18.83 3.41 16.24
C PRO A 279 20.07 2.91 17.02
N VAL A 280 20.63 1.79 16.59
CA VAL A 280 21.81 1.16 17.19
C VAL A 280 22.76 0.64 16.12
N ILE A 281 24.06 0.66 16.42
CA ILE A 281 25.08 0.04 15.59
C ILE A 281 25.30 -1.40 16.03
N ALA A 282 25.09 -2.36 15.12
CA ALA A 282 25.15 -3.78 15.40
C ALA A 282 26.23 -4.49 14.55
N PRO A 283 26.93 -5.51 15.09
CA PRO A 283 27.89 -6.30 14.32
C PRO A 283 27.24 -6.90 13.07
N ALA A 284 27.93 -6.81 11.93
CA ALA A 284 27.39 -7.21 10.63
C ALA A 284 28.40 -8.05 9.84
N PRO A 285 28.87 -9.20 10.37
CA PRO A 285 29.80 -10.06 9.65
C PRO A 285 29.20 -10.54 8.32
N ILE A 286 30.07 -10.86 7.37
CA ILE A 286 29.71 -11.45 6.08
C ILE A 286 29.80 -12.96 6.25
N GLY A 287 28.67 -13.65 6.05
CA GLY A 287 28.60 -15.10 6.18
C GLY A 287 29.19 -15.85 4.98
N GLN A 288 29.03 -15.29 3.77
CA GLN A 288 29.57 -15.84 2.53
C GLN A 288 29.95 -14.70 1.58
N GLU A 289 31.15 -14.80 0.99
CA GLU A 289 31.60 -13.85 -0.03
C GLU A 289 30.92 -14.13 -1.38
N ILE A 290 30.54 -13.06 -2.07
CA ILE A 290 29.94 -13.09 -3.41
C ILE A 290 30.92 -12.46 -4.37
N ILE A 291 31.49 -13.22 -5.32
CA ILE A 291 32.47 -12.70 -6.27
C ILE A 291 31.75 -11.96 -7.42
N LYS A 292 31.97 -10.65 -7.54
CA LYS A 292 31.54 -9.82 -8.67
C LYS A 292 32.77 -9.24 -9.39
N LYS A 293 32.56 -8.68 -10.59
CA LYS A 293 33.62 -8.04 -11.38
C LYS A 293 33.15 -6.72 -11.97
N PHE A 294 34.04 -5.75 -12.04
CA PHE A 294 33.78 -4.56 -12.87
C PHE A 294 33.78 -4.91 -14.35
N SER A 295 33.04 -4.13 -15.14
CA SER A 295 32.99 -4.26 -16.59
C SER A 295 34.15 -3.45 -17.16
N PRO A 296 35.03 -4.03 -17.99
CA PRO A 296 36.13 -3.29 -18.60
C PRO A 296 35.67 -2.32 -19.70
N LYS A 297 34.38 -2.31 -20.05
CA LYS A 297 33.80 -1.53 -21.16
C LYS A 297 32.94 -0.35 -20.71
N ARG A 298 32.68 -0.24 -19.41
CA ARG A 298 31.76 0.74 -18.85
C ARG A 298 32.52 1.66 -17.90
N PRO A 299 32.48 2.99 -18.10
CA PRO A 299 33.26 3.91 -17.30
C PRO A 299 32.70 4.07 -15.88
N VAL A 300 33.56 4.47 -14.95
CA VAL A 300 33.21 4.78 -13.56
C VAL A 300 33.43 6.26 -13.27
N ALA A 301 32.44 6.92 -12.68
CA ALA A 301 32.56 8.30 -12.23
C ALA A 301 32.98 8.35 -10.75
N ILE A 302 33.87 9.26 -10.40
CA ILE A 302 34.32 9.49 -9.03
C ILE A 302 34.12 10.97 -8.70
N PHE A 303 33.47 11.28 -7.59
CA PHE A 303 33.28 12.63 -7.08
C PHE A 303 34.07 12.80 -5.80
N GLY A 304 34.99 13.77 -5.73
CA GLY A 304 35.78 14.02 -4.53
C GLY A 304 36.73 15.21 -4.68
N GLU A 305 37.37 15.62 -3.59
CA GLU A 305 38.38 16.69 -3.60
C GLU A 305 39.75 16.26 -3.01
N ASP A 306 39.84 15.17 -2.24
CA ASP A 306 41.12 14.71 -1.67
C ASP A 306 42.00 14.04 -2.73
N LEU A 307 43.13 14.67 -3.03
CA LEU A 307 44.03 14.25 -4.09
C LEU A 307 44.53 12.81 -3.90
N ASP A 308 44.87 12.43 -2.67
CA ASP A 308 45.52 11.15 -2.39
C ASP A 308 44.50 10.01 -2.34
N LEU A 309 43.30 10.28 -1.81
CA LEU A 309 42.18 9.35 -1.85
C LEU A 309 41.72 9.11 -3.29
N LEU A 310 41.57 10.18 -4.08
CA LEU A 310 41.21 10.08 -5.50
C LEU A 310 42.25 9.27 -6.30
N LYS A 311 43.55 9.51 -6.08
CA LYS A 311 44.62 8.71 -6.68
C LYS A 311 44.53 7.24 -6.28
N ALA A 312 44.22 6.95 -5.02
CA ALA A 312 44.12 5.59 -4.52
C ALA A 312 42.93 4.83 -5.14
N PHE A 313 41.75 5.47 -5.25
CA PHE A 313 40.60 4.90 -5.97
C PHE A 313 40.89 4.64 -7.45
N ARG A 314 41.49 5.62 -8.15
CA ARG A 314 41.90 5.47 -9.56
C ARG A 314 42.92 4.34 -9.73
N ALA A 315 43.91 4.25 -8.85
CA ALA A 315 44.90 3.19 -8.87
C ALA A 315 44.28 1.80 -8.68
N GLU A 316 43.26 1.67 -7.83
CA GLU A 316 42.53 0.42 -7.65
C GLU A 316 41.71 0.05 -8.90
N LEU A 317 40.98 1.00 -9.49
CA LEU A 317 40.24 0.77 -10.74
C LEU A 317 41.15 0.37 -11.91
N ASN A 318 42.35 0.93 -11.99
CA ASN A 318 43.34 0.55 -13.00
C ASN A 318 43.73 -0.93 -12.91
N LYS A 319 43.80 -1.51 -11.70
CA LYS A 319 44.06 -2.96 -11.53
C LYS A 319 42.95 -3.82 -12.13
N HIS A 320 41.72 -3.29 -12.15
CA HIS A 320 40.55 -3.92 -12.75
C HIS A 320 40.34 -3.58 -14.23
N ARG A 321 41.23 -2.76 -14.83
CA ARG A 321 41.13 -2.29 -16.22
C ARG A 321 39.82 -1.55 -16.50
N VAL A 322 39.43 -0.66 -15.58
CA VAL A 322 38.21 0.15 -15.67
C VAL A 322 38.59 1.61 -15.90
N ASP A 323 37.98 2.22 -16.91
CA ASP A 323 38.13 3.65 -17.17
C ASP A 323 37.46 4.47 -16.07
N SER A 324 38.16 5.46 -15.52
CA SER A 324 37.68 6.26 -14.40
C SER A 324 37.80 7.76 -14.63
N PHE A 325 36.69 8.47 -14.45
CA PHE A 325 36.55 9.91 -14.65
C PHE A 325 36.30 10.60 -13.32
N ILE A 326 37.08 11.64 -13.03
CA ILE A 326 37.09 12.28 -11.72
C ILE A 326 36.51 13.68 -11.82
N PHE A 327 35.38 13.90 -11.15
CA PHE A 327 34.80 15.20 -10.87
C PHE A 327 35.45 15.77 -9.61
N THR A 328 36.17 16.87 -9.74
CA THR A 328 36.89 17.52 -8.64
C THR A 328 36.95 19.03 -8.82
N SER A 329 37.22 19.78 -7.76
CA SER A 329 37.38 21.24 -7.86
C SER A 329 38.73 21.65 -8.44
N SER A 330 38.80 22.89 -8.91
CA SER A 330 40.02 23.52 -9.46
C SER A 330 41.18 23.59 -8.45
N LYS A 331 40.89 23.42 -7.15
CA LYS A 331 41.90 23.35 -6.09
C LYS A 331 42.69 22.05 -6.11
N THR A 332 42.08 20.97 -6.62
CA THR A 332 42.69 19.64 -6.68
C THR A 332 43.18 19.38 -8.09
N LYS A 333 44.47 19.68 -8.32
CA LYS A 333 45.10 19.51 -9.63
C LYS A 333 45.32 18.04 -9.95
N MET A 334 44.51 17.51 -10.86
CA MET A 334 44.63 16.14 -11.36
C MET A 334 44.55 16.12 -12.88
N LYS A 335 45.40 15.29 -13.51
CA LYS A 335 45.37 15.10 -14.95
C LYS A 335 44.08 14.40 -15.37
N ASP A 336 43.49 14.85 -16.48
CA ASP A 336 42.31 14.26 -17.11
C ASP A 336 41.10 14.20 -16.13
N ALA A 337 40.96 15.23 -15.29
CA ALA A 337 39.85 15.39 -14.36
C ALA A 337 38.86 16.45 -14.87
N ILE A 338 37.57 16.21 -14.62
CA ILE A 338 36.48 17.11 -14.93
C ILE A 338 36.44 18.15 -13.79
N THR A 339 36.82 19.37 -14.12
CA THR A 339 36.87 20.46 -13.12
C THR A 339 35.48 21.05 -12.94
N VAL A 340 34.95 20.99 -11.72
CA VAL A 340 33.63 21.53 -11.36
C VAL A 340 33.73 22.42 -10.12
N ASP A 341 32.88 23.44 -10.01
CA ASP A 341 32.60 24.07 -8.72
C ASP A 341 31.36 23.42 -8.11
N PHE A 342 31.54 22.62 -7.06
CA PHE A 342 30.44 21.96 -6.36
C PHE A 342 29.44 22.95 -5.72
N ARG A 343 29.75 24.25 -5.65
CA ARG A 343 28.79 25.27 -5.18
C ARG A 343 27.98 25.90 -6.31
N ASP A 344 28.41 25.75 -7.56
CA ASP A 344 27.67 26.21 -8.74
C ASP A 344 26.72 25.10 -9.18
N LEU A 345 25.47 25.16 -8.70
CA LEU A 345 24.46 24.14 -8.99
C LEU A 345 24.19 23.94 -10.47
N LYS A 346 24.14 25.04 -11.25
CA LYS A 346 23.87 24.97 -12.68
C LYS A 346 25.08 24.42 -13.44
N GLY A 347 26.28 24.86 -13.05
CA GLY A 347 27.52 24.36 -13.63
C GLY A 347 27.74 22.87 -13.34
N LEU A 348 27.44 22.43 -12.11
CA LEU A 348 27.55 21.03 -11.69
C LEU A 348 26.55 20.14 -12.44
N ASP A 349 25.26 20.49 -12.43
CA ASP A 349 24.21 19.75 -13.15
C ASP A 349 24.56 19.59 -14.63
N LYS A 350 24.98 20.70 -15.27
CA LYS A 350 25.41 20.68 -16.67
C LYS A 350 26.62 19.76 -16.89
N ALA A 351 27.64 19.84 -16.05
CA ALA A 351 28.84 19.00 -16.21
C ALA A 351 28.53 17.50 -16.08
N VAL A 352 27.63 17.13 -15.16
CA VAL A 352 27.18 15.75 -14.98
C VAL A 352 26.30 15.29 -16.16
N ALA A 353 25.42 16.15 -16.66
CA ALA A 353 24.58 15.87 -17.83
C ALA A 353 25.39 15.71 -19.13
N ASP A 354 26.36 16.59 -19.37
CA ASP A 354 27.28 16.51 -20.51
C ASP A 354 28.05 15.18 -20.47
N PHE A 355 28.58 14.81 -19.29
CA PHE A 355 29.28 13.54 -19.09
C PHE A 355 28.37 12.33 -19.32
N ALA A 356 27.13 12.35 -18.83
CA ALA A 356 26.16 11.28 -19.08
C ALA A 356 25.85 11.12 -20.58
N THR A 357 25.89 12.23 -21.34
CA THR A 357 25.70 12.24 -22.79
C THR A 357 26.90 11.65 -23.53
N GLU A 358 28.12 11.99 -23.10
CA GLU A 358 29.36 11.43 -23.66
C GLU A 358 29.56 9.95 -23.30
N HIS A 359 29.09 9.56 -22.10
CA HIS A 359 29.26 8.22 -21.54
C HIS A 359 27.90 7.61 -21.14
N PRO A 360 27.04 7.24 -22.11
CA PRO A 360 25.68 6.76 -21.82
C PRO A 360 25.61 5.40 -21.09
N ASN A 361 26.75 4.73 -20.92
CA ASN A 361 26.87 3.39 -20.34
C ASN A 361 27.66 3.35 -19.02
N VAL A 362 27.71 4.44 -18.24
CA VAL A 362 28.34 4.49 -16.90
C VAL A 362 28.04 3.23 -16.09
N GLN A 363 29.07 2.56 -15.58
CA GLN A 363 28.92 1.38 -14.73
C GLN A 363 28.52 1.76 -13.31
N GLY A 364 29.20 2.76 -12.75
CA GLY A 364 29.01 3.09 -11.36
C GLY A 364 29.64 4.38 -10.92
N VAL A 365 29.30 4.74 -9.68
CA VAL A 365 29.68 6.00 -9.05
C VAL A 365 30.38 5.71 -7.73
N PHE A 366 31.54 6.34 -7.52
CA PHE A 366 32.14 6.52 -6.20
C PHE A 366 31.91 7.96 -5.75
N TYR A 367 31.11 8.16 -4.72
CA TYR A 367 30.81 9.48 -4.18
C TYR A 367 31.54 9.69 -2.86
N LEU A 368 32.64 10.46 -2.89
CA LEU A 368 33.60 10.62 -1.78
C LEU A 368 33.51 11.99 -1.10
N MET A 369 32.56 12.85 -1.49
CA MET A 369 32.40 14.18 -0.89
C MET A 369 32.11 14.11 0.62
N GLY A 370 31.49 13.02 1.08
CA GLY A 370 31.27 12.74 2.51
C GLY A 370 32.56 12.57 3.32
N CYS A 371 33.68 12.27 2.69
CA CYS A 371 34.98 12.19 3.37
C CYS A 371 35.58 13.58 3.64
N MET A 372 35.05 14.64 3.00
CA MET A 372 35.59 16.02 2.99
C MET A 372 34.80 16.97 3.90
N VAL A 373 33.82 16.43 4.63
CA VAL A 373 32.94 17.20 5.50
C VAL A 373 33.74 17.70 6.70
N LYS A 374 33.51 18.97 7.06
CA LYS A 374 34.14 19.60 8.23
C LYS A 374 33.29 19.39 9.47
N SER A 375 33.85 19.64 10.65
CA SER A 375 33.09 19.64 11.91
C SER A 375 32.05 20.77 11.95
N LEU A 376 30.97 20.57 12.71
CA LEU A 376 29.94 21.61 12.94
C LEU A 376 30.56 22.85 13.60
N SER A 377 30.39 24.01 12.99
CA SER A 377 30.96 25.27 13.46
C SER A 377 29.97 26.43 13.38
N SER A 378 30.38 27.64 13.79
CA SER A 378 29.61 28.87 13.54
C SER A 378 29.40 29.14 12.06
N ASP A 379 30.28 28.61 11.20
CA ASP A 379 30.26 28.85 9.76
C ASP A 379 29.34 27.87 9.02
N THR A 380 28.91 26.77 9.66
CA THR A 380 28.03 25.75 9.06
C THR A 380 26.77 26.38 8.50
N ALA A 381 26.50 26.20 7.22
CA ALA A 381 25.35 26.77 6.55
C ALA A 381 24.69 25.67 5.73
N ALA A 382 23.57 25.13 6.23
CA ALA A 382 22.94 23.94 5.68
C ALA A 382 22.78 24.00 4.15
N PHE A 383 22.39 25.15 3.62
CA PHE A 383 22.28 25.35 2.17
C PHE A 383 23.64 25.29 1.44
N ASP A 384 24.68 25.96 1.95
CA ASP A 384 26.00 25.94 1.31
C ASP A 384 26.69 24.59 1.42
N ASP A 385 26.51 23.90 2.55
CA ASP A 385 27.00 22.55 2.77
C ASP A 385 26.24 21.55 1.89
N LEU A 386 24.93 21.70 1.71
CA LEU A 386 24.13 20.89 0.77
C LEU A 386 24.67 21.00 -0.65
N LYS A 387 24.80 22.23 -1.17
CA LYS A 387 25.34 22.48 -2.52
C LYS A 387 26.67 21.73 -2.69
N ARG A 388 27.59 21.94 -1.75
CA ARG A 388 28.94 21.39 -1.83
C ARG A 388 29.00 19.88 -1.72
N TYR A 389 28.31 19.28 -0.76
CA TYR A 389 28.59 17.91 -0.32
C TYR A 389 27.54 16.89 -0.73
N ALA A 390 26.35 17.31 -1.17
CA ALA A 390 25.23 16.39 -1.40
C ALA A 390 24.56 16.56 -2.78
N ILE A 391 24.50 17.76 -3.37
CA ILE A 391 23.79 17.93 -4.66
C ILE A 391 24.44 17.14 -5.79
N GLY A 392 25.77 17.03 -5.83
CA GLY A 392 26.42 16.17 -6.84
C GLY A 392 25.99 14.70 -6.77
N LEU A 393 25.55 14.20 -5.61
CA LEU A 393 25.00 12.85 -5.48
C LEU A 393 23.60 12.76 -6.10
N PHE A 394 22.76 13.79 -5.87
CA PHE A 394 21.46 13.91 -6.52
C PHE A 394 21.61 13.99 -8.04
N ASP A 395 22.51 14.84 -8.56
CA ASP A 395 22.75 15.00 -10.00
C ASP A 395 23.28 13.70 -10.62
N ALA A 396 24.18 12.98 -9.95
CA ALA A 396 24.65 11.67 -10.41
C ALA A 396 23.49 10.65 -10.46
N GLY A 397 22.64 10.61 -9.44
CA GLY A 397 21.45 9.75 -9.41
C GLY A 397 20.43 10.10 -10.50
N LYS A 398 20.31 11.39 -10.85
CA LYS A 398 19.44 11.91 -11.90
C LYS A 398 19.94 11.57 -13.30
N HIS A 399 21.16 12.00 -13.64
CA HIS A 399 21.68 11.90 -15.00
C HIS A 399 22.21 10.51 -15.35
N PHE A 400 22.71 9.75 -14.36
CA PHE A 400 23.15 8.37 -14.59
C PHE A 400 22.03 7.33 -14.36
N ASN A 401 20.81 7.75 -14.03
CA ASN A 401 19.70 6.86 -13.66
C ASN A 401 19.52 5.71 -14.68
N LYS A 402 19.39 6.07 -15.97
CA LYS A 402 19.20 5.09 -17.05
C LYS A 402 20.35 4.08 -17.13
N ALA A 403 21.59 4.57 -17.11
CA ALA A 403 22.78 3.74 -17.22
C ALA A 403 22.94 2.79 -16.03
N LEU A 404 22.71 3.29 -14.82
CA LEU A 404 22.78 2.51 -13.58
C LEU A 404 21.65 1.47 -13.51
N ASN A 405 20.48 1.75 -14.07
CA ASN A 405 19.38 0.78 -14.18
C ASN A 405 19.49 -0.19 -15.38
N THR A 406 20.62 -0.21 -16.10
CA THR A 406 20.88 -1.21 -17.16
C THR A 406 21.76 -2.34 -16.63
N ALA A 407 21.18 -3.54 -16.51
CA ALA A 407 21.85 -4.74 -16.03
C ALA A 407 22.82 -5.33 -17.06
N GLU A 408 23.98 -5.82 -16.61
CA GLU A 408 24.92 -6.61 -17.39
C GLU A 408 25.26 -7.87 -16.57
N GLU A 409 25.12 -9.05 -17.18
CA GLU A 409 25.30 -10.33 -16.49
C GLU A 409 26.74 -10.46 -15.94
N GLY A 410 26.87 -10.73 -14.64
CA GLY A 410 28.17 -10.81 -13.96
C GLY A 410 28.86 -9.47 -13.66
N HIS A 411 28.30 -8.35 -14.12
CA HIS A 411 28.87 -7.01 -14.01
C HIS A 411 27.83 -6.02 -13.43
N PRO A 412 27.58 -6.05 -12.11
CA PRO A 412 26.59 -5.17 -11.52
C PRO A 412 26.97 -3.71 -11.69
N THR A 413 25.97 -2.86 -11.91
CA THR A 413 26.11 -1.42 -11.72
C THR A 413 26.16 -1.11 -10.23
N PHE A 414 26.80 -0.01 -9.85
CA PHE A 414 26.97 0.32 -8.43
C PHE A 414 26.95 1.83 -8.16
N MET A 415 26.60 2.17 -6.92
CA MET A 415 26.79 3.51 -6.37
C MET A 415 27.32 3.35 -4.95
N ALA A 416 28.59 3.66 -4.73
CA ALA A 416 29.22 3.62 -3.43
C ALA A 416 29.39 5.05 -2.90
N VAL A 417 28.62 5.39 -1.87
CA VAL A 417 28.66 6.66 -1.16
C VAL A 417 29.48 6.45 0.10
N VAL A 418 30.56 7.22 0.27
CA VAL A 418 31.57 7.00 1.31
C VAL A 418 31.71 8.23 2.21
N THR A 419 31.61 8.01 3.51
CA THR A 419 31.76 9.02 4.55
C THR A 419 32.85 8.63 5.55
N THR A 420 33.42 9.62 6.21
CA THR A 420 34.37 9.45 7.33
C THR A 420 33.86 10.19 8.57
N LEU A 421 32.68 9.83 9.07
CA LEU A 421 32.04 10.50 10.21
C LEU A 421 32.56 9.95 11.55
N ASP A 422 32.21 8.71 11.88
CA ASP A 422 32.58 8.10 13.17
C ASP A 422 32.65 6.56 13.15
N GLY A 423 32.48 5.92 12.00
CA GLY A 423 32.36 4.46 11.95
C GLY A 423 31.07 3.97 12.63
N GLY A 424 30.01 4.79 12.57
CA GLY A 424 28.74 4.57 13.23
C GLY A 424 27.63 5.49 12.76
N PHE A 425 27.75 6.14 11.60
CA PHE A 425 26.76 7.09 11.08
C PHE A 425 26.37 8.21 12.06
N GLY A 426 27.27 8.61 12.96
CA GLY A 426 27.07 9.66 13.97
C GLY A 426 26.49 9.18 15.30
N TYR A 427 26.19 7.88 15.44
CA TYR A 427 25.65 7.31 16.68
C TYR A 427 26.72 6.88 17.69
N LYS A 428 28.00 6.93 17.31
CA LYS A 428 29.14 6.67 18.20
C LYS A 428 29.95 7.94 18.49
N ALA A 429 29.78 8.98 17.68
CA ALA A 429 30.42 10.27 17.84
C ALA A 429 30.11 10.88 19.21
N LYS A 430 31.17 11.26 19.93
CA LYS A 430 31.06 12.02 21.19
C LYS A 430 31.10 13.53 20.95
N ASP A 431 31.83 13.94 19.92
CA ASP A 431 31.95 15.34 19.52
C ASP A 431 30.84 15.71 18.52
N SER A 432 30.55 17.01 18.44
CA SER A 432 29.59 17.53 17.47
C SER A 432 30.15 17.47 16.04
N TYR A 433 29.33 17.04 15.09
CA TYR A 433 29.68 16.90 13.68
C TYR A 433 28.65 17.62 12.79
N ASP A 434 29.03 17.93 11.55
CA ASP A 434 28.14 18.66 10.64
C ASP A 434 26.96 17.78 10.21
N PRO A 435 25.70 18.25 10.31
CA PRO A 435 24.54 17.43 9.98
C PRO A 435 24.40 17.08 8.50
N ILE A 436 25.24 17.64 7.62
CA ILE A 436 25.22 17.34 6.18
C ILE A 436 25.36 15.85 5.85
N TYR A 437 26.00 15.07 6.74
CA TYR A 437 26.02 13.61 6.64
C TYR A 437 24.62 13.01 6.53
N GLY A 438 23.62 13.61 7.19
CA GLY A 438 22.23 13.16 7.09
C GLY A 438 21.63 13.42 5.70
N ALA A 439 21.94 14.54 5.06
CA ALA A 439 21.48 14.79 3.69
C ALA A 439 22.06 13.75 2.71
N ILE A 440 23.36 13.45 2.84
CA ILE A 440 24.03 12.42 2.04
C ILE A 440 23.38 11.05 2.27
N TYR A 441 23.14 10.70 3.54
CA TYR A 441 22.49 9.44 3.92
C TYR A 441 21.08 9.33 3.31
N GLY A 442 20.22 10.34 3.54
CA GLY A 442 18.83 10.36 3.06
C GLY A 442 18.69 10.25 1.54
N ILE A 443 19.50 10.99 0.77
CA ILE A 443 19.53 10.85 -0.71
C ILE A 443 19.89 9.41 -1.10
N THR A 444 20.91 8.84 -0.46
CA THR A 444 21.38 7.48 -0.75
C THR A 444 20.32 6.43 -0.50
N MET A 445 19.56 6.56 0.60
CA MET A 445 18.48 5.62 0.93
C MET A 445 17.36 5.63 -0.13
N CYS A 446 16.98 6.80 -0.64
CA CYS A 446 15.99 6.93 -1.71
C CYS A 446 16.52 6.39 -3.05
N LEU A 447 17.77 6.72 -3.41
CA LEU A 447 18.40 6.21 -4.63
C LEU A 447 18.46 4.69 -4.67
N ARG A 448 18.66 4.03 -3.52
CA ARG A 448 18.60 2.56 -3.45
C ARG A 448 17.24 1.99 -3.88
N LYS A 449 16.15 2.70 -3.65
CA LYS A 449 14.79 2.28 -4.02
C LYS A 449 14.47 2.59 -5.49
N GLU A 450 15.04 3.65 -6.05
CA GLU A 450 14.83 4.03 -7.46
C GLU A 450 15.81 3.36 -8.43
N LEU A 451 16.98 2.93 -7.96
CA LEU A 451 17.99 2.21 -8.74
C LEU A 451 17.92 0.69 -8.46
N GLU A 452 16.80 0.05 -8.80
CA GLU A 452 16.49 -1.35 -8.45
C GLU A 452 17.58 -2.37 -8.84
N LYS A 453 18.28 -2.10 -9.95
CA LYS A 453 19.33 -2.98 -10.51
C LYS A 453 20.74 -2.64 -10.05
N THR A 454 20.89 -1.54 -9.33
CA THR A 454 22.19 -1.03 -8.90
C THR A 454 22.50 -1.49 -7.48
N LEU A 455 23.73 -1.92 -7.25
CA LEU A 455 24.25 -2.08 -5.89
C LEU A 455 24.56 -0.70 -5.30
N VAL A 456 23.59 -0.14 -4.57
CA VAL A 456 23.80 1.10 -3.81
C VAL A 456 24.33 0.74 -2.41
N LYS A 457 25.43 1.39 -2.01
CA LYS A 457 26.11 1.21 -0.72
C LYS A 457 26.37 2.56 -0.07
N MET A 458 25.98 2.69 1.19
CA MET A 458 26.36 3.80 2.06
C MET A 458 27.39 3.26 3.07
N ILE A 459 28.62 3.77 3.04
CA ILE A 459 29.74 3.23 3.81
C ILE A 459 30.37 4.31 4.68
N ASP A 460 30.32 4.13 6.00
CA ASP A 460 30.92 5.07 6.95
C ASP A 460 32.16 4.52 7.65
N PHE A 461 33.21 5.32 7.71
CA PHE A 461 34.49 5.02 8.33
C PHE A 461 34.79 5.97 9.49
N GLU A 462 35.67 5.54 10.39
CA GLU A 462 36.24 6.45 11.39
C GLU A 462 37.12 7.52 10.71
N PRO A 463 37.12 8.79 11.18
CA PRO A 463 37.95 9.86 10.62
C PRO A 463 39.45 9.54 10.54
N ALA A 464 39.94 8.68 11.45
CA ALA A 464 41.34 8.26 11.49
C ALA A 464 41.69 7.14 10.49
N SER A 465 40.71 6.63 9.72
CA SER A 465 40.93 5.56 8.75
C SER A 465 41.88 6.02 7.64
N SER A 466 42.85 5.17 7.28
CA SER A 466 43.77 5.48 6.18
C SER A 466 43.07 5.39 4.82
N ASN A 467 43.52 6.17 3.84
CA ASN A 467 43.03 6.10 2.46
C ASN A 467 43.07 4.68 1.90
N GLN A 468 44.11 3.91 2.24
CA GLN A 468 44.22 2.50 1.85
C GLN A 468 43.11 1.65 2.46
N ALA A 469 42.80 1.82 3.75
CA ALA A 469 41.73 1.06 4.40
C ALA A 469 40.36 1.40 3.79
N ILE A 470 40.08 2.69 3.55
CA ILE A 470 38.85 3.17 2.91
C ILE A 470 38.69 2.51 1.54
N VAL A 471 39.71 2.61 0.66
CA VAL A 471 39.68 2.00 -0.68
C VAL A 471 39.48 0.49 -0.58
N GLN A 472 40.29 -0.22 0.20
CA GLN A 472 40.21 -1.68 0.29
C GLN A 472 38.82 -2.15 0.75
N LYS A 473 38.25 -1.53 1.78
CA LYS A 473 36.94 -1.92 2.31
C LYS A 473 35.80 -1.50 1.40
N THR A 474 35.87 -0.34 0.75
CA THR A 474 34.85 0.09 -0.22
C THR A 474 34.79 -0.86 -1.41
N PHE A 475 35.94 -1.24 -2.00
CA PHE A 475 35.97 -2.21 -3.10
C PHE A 475 35.52 -3.59 -2.63
N TYR A 476 35.86 -3.98 -1.40
CA TYR A 476 35.39 -5.23 -0.83
C TYR A 476 33.87 -5.27 -0.65
N GLU A 477 33.24 -4.17 -0.22
CA GLU A 477 31.77 -4.07 -0.16
C GLU A 477 31.10 -4.21 -1.53
N LEU A 478 31.74 -3.72 -2.58
CA LEU A 478 31.21 -3.83 -3.93
C LEU A 478 31.41 -5.23 -4.52
N LEU A 479 32.62 -5.77 -4.41
CA LEU A 479 33.05 -6.93 -5.16
C LEU A 479 32.87 -8.27 -4.43
N TYR A 480 32.80 -8.27 -3.10
CA TYR A 480 32.82 -9.49 -2.29
C TYR A 480 31.70 -9.58 -1.24
N SER A 481 31.04 -8.47 -0.90
CA SER A 481 30.06 -8.41 0.19
C SER A 481 28.60 -8.67 -0.24
N ASP A 482 27.73 -8.76 0.76
CA ASP A 482 26.28 -8.86 0.65
C ASP A 482 25.62 -7.57 0.08
N LYS A 483 24.29 -7.59 -0.08
CA LYS A 483 23.51 -6.44 -0.59
C LYS A 483 23.09 -5.44 0.50
N ARG A 484 23.59 -5.54 1.74
CA ARG A 484 23.23 -4.60 2.83
C ARG A 484 23.61 -3.17 2.41
N LEU A 485 22.68 -2.24 2.58
CA LEU A 485 22.80 -0.87 2.11
C LEU A 485 23.75 -0.04 2.98
N ALA A 486 23.44 0.09 4.27
CA ALA A 486 24.22 0.87 5.23
C ALA A 486 25.25 -0.03 5.92
N VAL A 487 26.53 0.27 5.71
CA VAL A 487 27.64 -0.49 6.28
C VAL A 487 28.59 0.49 6.93
N THR A 488 29.21 0.08 8.02
CA THR A 488 30.23 0.90 8.66
C THR A 488 31.40 0.07 9.17
N TYR A 489 32.56 0.70 9.20
CA TYR A 489 33.83 0.11 9.61
C TYR A 489 34.43 0.88 10.78
N GLN A 490 34.77 0.13 11.84
CA GLN A 490 35.51 0.61 13.00
C GLN A 490 36.52 -0.43 13.43
N ASP A 491 37.78 -0.03 13.65
CA ASP A 491 38.88 -0.93 14.00
C ASP A 491 38.98 -2.16 13.08
N GLY A 492 38.69 -1.96 11.79
CA GLY A 492 38.67 -3.02 10.77
C GLY A 492 37.49 -4.01 10.86
N LYS A 493 36.60 -3.86 11.85
CA LYS A 493 35.38 -4.66 12.02
C LYS A 493 34.18 -4.01 11.32
N ARG A 494 33.28 -4.85 10.80
CA ARG A 494 32.10 -4.44 10.02
C ARG A 494 30.84 -4.43 10.88
N PHE A 495 30.09 -3.32 10.82
CA PHE A 495 28.81 -3.12 11.50
C PHE A 495 27.74 -2.58 10.54
N THR A 496 26.50 -2.54 10.99
CA THR A 496 25.34 -1.97 10.28
C THR A 496 24.50 -1.14 11.25
N LEU A 497 23.66 -0.26 10.71
CA LEU A 497 22.63 0.46 11.46
C LEU A 497 21.35 -0.38 11.51
N LEU A 498 20.73 -0.47 12.70
CA LEU A 498 19.42 -1.09 12.93
C LEU A 498 18.59 -0.17 13.84
N ALA A 499 17.27 -0.31 13.83
CA ALA A 499 16.37 0.31 14.79
C ALA A 499 15.78 -0.79 15.68
N ARG A 500 16.05 -0.72 16.99
CA ARG A 500 15.64 -1.74 17.96
C ARG A 500 14.48 -1.31 18.83
N PRO A 501 13.53 -2.21 19.14
CA PRO A 501 12.41 -1.88 19.99
C PRO A 501 12.92 -1.71 21.42
N GLU A 502 12.58 -0.58 22.03
CA GLU A 502 12.98 -0.30 23.40
C GLU A 502 11.85 0.41 24.14
N THR A 503 11.61 0.03 25.40
CA THR A 503 10.62 0.68 26.25
C THR A 503 11.14 2.02 26.78
N LEU A 504 10.25 3.00 26.88
CA LEU A 504 10.59 4.27 27.50
C LEU A 504 10.51 4.15 29.02
N ASP A 505 11.61 4.42 29.72
CA ASP A 505 11.61 4.56 31.17
C ASP A 505 11.03 5.92 31.61
N ILE A 506 9.79 5.88 32.10
CA ILE A 506 9.03 7.04 32.58
C ILE A 506 9.19 7.31 34.09
N SER A 507 10.07 6.59 34.79
CA SER A 507 10.21 6.72 36.25
C SER A 507 10.68 8.10 36.70
N HIS A 508 11.49 8.78 35.87
CA HIS A 508 12.08 10.08 36.19
C HIS A 508 12.01 10.99 34.97
N ALA A 509 11.35 12.14 35.13
CA ALA A 509 11.31 13.17 34.11
C ALA A 509 12.70 13.80 33.92
N ARG A 510 13.18 13.82 32.68
CA ARG A 510 14.41 14.52 32.27
C ARG A 510 14.14 16.00 31.99
N THR A 511 13.00 16.32 31.39
CA THR A 511 12.59 17.68 31.03
C THR A 511 11.29 18.05 31.72
N LYS A 512 11.34 18.94 32.73
CA LYS A 512 10.13 19.50 33.33
C LYS A 512 9.62 20.65 32.46
N LEU A 513 8.43 20.51 31.88
CA LEU A 513 7.85 21.48 30.94
C LEU A 513 6.94 22.54 31.56
N GLU A 514 6.42 22.31 32.77
CA GLU A 514 5.55 23.26 33.45
C GLU A 514 6.25 24.63 33.63
N GLY A 515 5.61 25.70 33.15
CA GLY A 515 6.15 27.06 33.19
C GLY A 515 7.32 27.33 32.24
N LYS A 516 7.77 26.34 31.45
CA LYS A 516 8.81 26.51 30.42
C LYS A 516 8.23 27.16 29.16
N THR A 517 9.04 27.93 28.46
CA THR A 517 8.65 28.55 27.19
C THR A 517 9.25 27.78 26.02
N ALA A 518 8.40 27.27 25.13
CA ALA A 518 8.78 26.49 23.96
C ALA A 518 8.27 27.14 22.67
N LEU A 519 9.14 27.24 21.66
CA LEU A 519 8.77 27.63 20.30
C LEU A 519 8.39 26.39 19.49
N ILE A 520 7.23 26.39 18.84
CA ILE A 520 6.79 25.33 17.92
C ILE A 520 6.67 25.94 16.51
N THR A 521 7.52 25.53 15.59
CA THR A 521 7.39 25.94 14.17
C THR A 521 6.46 24.98 13.43
N GLY A 522 5.57 25.48 12.58
CA GLY A 522 4.50 24.67 11.98
C GLY A 522 3.46 24.21 13.01
N GLY A 523 3.32 24.97 14.11
CA GLY A 523 2.44 24.65 15.23
C GLY A 523 0.99 25.07 15.04
N GLY A 524 0.64 25.70 13.91
CA GLY A 524 -0.68 26.28 13.70
C GLY A 524 -1.75 25.31 13.20
N ARG A 525 -1.34 24.20 12.59
CA ARG A 525 -2.25 23.18 12.02
C ARG A 525 -1.64 21.78 12.03
N GLY A 526 -2.45 20.79 11.64
CA GLY A 526 -2.00 19.40 11.48
C GLY A 526 -1.41 18.80 12.75
N LEU A 527 -0.33 18.02 12.60
CA LEU A 527 0.34 17.35 13.71
C LEU A 527 0.99 18.34 14.70
N GLY A 528 1.51 19.48 14.23
CA GLY A 528 2.12 20.49 15.11
C GLY A 528 1.11 21.11 16.07
N ALA A 529 -0.10 21.44 15.58
CA ALA A 529 -1.20 21.92 16.43
C ALA A 529 -1.67 20.85 17.42
N LEU A 530 -1.81 19.59 16.97
CA LEU A 530 -2.19 18.48 17.84
C LEU A 530 -1.14 18.24 18.94
N PHE A 531 0.15 18.35 18.60
CA PHE A 531 1.23 18.25 19.58
C PHE A 531 1.18 19.39 20.59
N ALA A 532 1.00 20.64 20.12
CA ALA A 532 0.85 21.80 20.99
C ALA A 532 -0.29 21.59 22.00
N LYS A 533 -1.43 21.05 21.53
CA LYS A 533 -2.58 20.70 22.38
C LYS A 533 -2.24 19.62 23.39
N THR A 534 -1.57 18.56 22.96
CA THR A 534 -1.10 17.47 23.82
C THR A 534 -0.19 18.00 24.95
N LEU A 535 0.74 18.91 24.63
CA LEU A 535 1.61 19.54 25.64
C LEU A 535 0.83 20.44 26.59
N ALA A 536 -0.10 21.25 26.07
CA ALA A 536 -0.94 22.13 26.88
C ALA A 536 -1.80 21.35 27.88
N GLU A 537 -2.45 20.27 27.43
CA GLU A 537 -3.27 19.40 28.28
C GLU A 537 -2.48 18.76 29.41
N ARG A 538 -1.28 18.25 29.10
CA ARG A 538 -0.52 17.39 30.02
C ARG A 538 0.46 18.16 30.91
N HIS A 539 1.04 19.24 30.40
CA HIS A 539 2.19 19.90 31.01
C HIS A 539 2.08 21.42 31.11
N LYS A 540 1.10 22.05 30.45
CA LYS A 540 0.83 23.51 30.51
C LYS A 540 2.07 24.42 30.34
N PRO A 541 2.92 24.21 29.32
CA PRO A 541 4.02 25.13 29.04
C PRO A 541 3.51 26.48 28.51
N ASN A 542 4.37 27.49 28.46
CA ASN A 542 4.16 28.66 27.61
C ASN A 542 4.55 28.30 26.17
N LEU A 543 3.71 28.61 25.20
CA LEU A 543 3.88 28.22 23.80
C LEU A 543 4.03 29.47 22.92
N ILE A 544 5.09 29.49 22.12
CA ILE A 544 5.23 30.40 20.98
C ILE A 544 4.93 29.56 19.74
N LEU A 545 3.85 29.86 19.03
CA LEU A 545 3.52 29.21 17.76
C LEU A 545 4.06 30.06 16.62
N LEU A 546 4.87 29.47 15.75
CA LEU A 546 5.39 30.12 14.55
C LEU A 546 4.87 29.38 13.31
N ASP A 547 4.15 30.08 12.44
CA ASP A 547 3.58 29.52 11.22
C ASP A 547 3.52 30.57 10.11
N ILE A 548 3.24 30.16 8.87
CA ILE A 548 3.10 31.06 7.71
C ILE A 548 1.72 31.72 7.63
N ILE A 549 0.77 31.20 8.40
CA ILE A 549 -0.66 31.52 8.31
C ILE A 549 -0.91 32.98 8.73
N ASN A 550 -1.72 33.70 7.97
CA ASN A 550 -2.10 35.06 8.36
C ASN A 550 -3.24 35.05 9.38
N LEU A 551 -3.11 35.82 10.46
CA LEU A 551 -4.22 36.17 11.35
C LEU A 551 -4.51 37.66 11.22
N ASP A 552 -5.77 37.99 11.01
CA ASP A 552 -6.31 39.33 10.86
C ASP A 552 -7.59 39.53 11.70
N GLU A 553 -8.22 40.69 11.56
CA GLU A 553 -9.47 41.03 12.25
C GLU A 553 -10.65 40.09 11.97
N ASN A 554 -10.65 39.37 10.84
CA ASN A 554 -11.73 38.45 10.47
C ASN A 554 -11.49 37.02 10.97
N SER A 555 -10.28 36.71 11.43
CA SER A 555 -9.91 35.33 11.81
C SER A 555 -10.78 34.77 12.94
N ALA A 556 -11.15 35.61 13.91
CA ALA A 556 -12.07 35.24 14.99
C ALA A 556 -13.47 34.90 14.44
N LYS A 557 -13.98 35.74 13.53
CA LYS A 557 -15.28 35.56 12.89
C LYS A 557 -15.32 34.26 12.07
N TRP A 558 -14.26 33.97 11.32
CA TRP A 558 -14.18 32.72 10.55
C TRP A 558 -14.04 31.50 11.47
N ALA A 559 -13.37 31.63 12.61
CA ALA A 559 -13.25 30.56 13.60
C ALA A 559 -14.60 30.20 14.24
N ASP A 560 -15.49 31.17 14.45
CA ASP A 560 -16.82 30.95 15.03
C ASP A 560 -17.81 30.27 14.06
N MET A 561 -17.53 30.28 12.76
CA MET A 561 -18.35 29.61 11.74
C MET A 561 -18.17 28.09 11.79
N SER A 562 -19.26 27.33 11.69
CA SER A 562 -19.21 25.89 11.40
C SER A 562 -18.61 25.59 10.02
N ASP A 563 -18.20 24.34 9.77
CA ASP A 563 -17.66 23.95 8.46
C ASP A 563 -18.67 24.17 7.32
N GLY A 564 -19.97 24.00 7.60
CA GLY A 564 -21.04 24.29 6.65
C GLY A 564 -21.16 25.78 6.33
N GLU A 565 -20.99 26.65 7.33
CA GLU A 565 -21.01 28.10 7.17
C GLU A 565 -19.77 28.61 6.44
N LEU A 566 -18.58 28.09 6.75
CA LEU A 566 -17.35 28.40 6.01
C LEU A 566 -17.48 28.01 4.54
N ASN A 567 -17.96 26.79 4.25
CA ASN A 567 -18.18 26.36 2.88
C ASN A 567 -19.23 27.22 2.15
N SER A 568 -20.25 27.71 2.87
CA SER A 568 -21.23 28.65 2.31
C SER A 568 -20.64 30.05 2.06
N TYR A 569 -19.72 30.49 2.92
CA TYR A 569 -19.02 31.77 2.76
C TYR A 569 -18.10 31.77 1.54
N LYS A 570 -17.47 30.63 1.21
CA LYS A 570 -16.68 30.46 -0.01
C LYS A 570 -17.43 30.91 -1.28
N THR A 571 -18.63 30.37 -1.50
CA THR A 571 -19.35 30.54 -2.77
C THR A 571 -20.20 31.80 -2.84
N LYS A 572 -20.42 32.49 -1.72
CA LYS A 572 -21.21 33.74 -1.69
C LYS A 572 -20.35 34.94 -1.28
N GLY A 573 -19.85 34.93 -0.05
CA GLY A 573 -19.12 36.07 0.51
C GLY A 573 -17.75 36.29 -0.14
N LEU A 574 -16.87 35.29 -0.08
CA LEU A 574 -15.49 35.41 -0.55
C LEU A 574 -15.42 35.71 -2.06
N TRP A 575 -16.28 35.07 -2.84
CA TRP A 575 -16.31 35.32 -4.28
C TRP A 575 -16.76 36.74 -4.64
N ASP A 576 -17.80 37.26 -3.99
CA ASP A 576 -18.24 38.64 -4.21
C ASP A 576 -17.15 39.65 -3.81
N GLU A 577 -16.36 39.33 -2.79
CA GLU A 577 -15.19 40.14 -2.39
C GLU A 577 -14.08 40.09 -3.45
N LEU A 578 -13.79 38.90 -4.01
CA LEU A 578 -12.80 38.75 -5.08
C LEU A 578 -13.22 39.53 -6.33
N LYS A 579 -14.48 39.44 -6.75
CA LYS A 579 -15.05 40.23 -7.87
C LYS A 579 -14.91 41.75 -7.68
N LYS A 580 -14.91 42.25 -6.45
CA LYS A 580 -14.69 43.68 -6.16
C LYS A 580 -13.22 44.09 -6.16
N LYS A 581 -12.31 43.15 -5.86
CA LYS A 581 -10.86 43.41 -5.72
C LYS A 581 -10.08 43.17 -7.01
N MET A 582 -10.60 42.35 -7.91
CA MET A 582 -9.90 42.00 -9.15
C MET A 582 -10.86 41.86 -10.33
N ASP A 583 -10.40 42.27 -11.52
CA ASP A 583 -11.22 42.29 -12.74
C ASP A 583 -11.55 40.88 -13.27
N LYS A 584 -10.69 39.87 -12.98
CA LYS A 584 -10.86 38.48 -13.43
C LYS A 584 -10.52 37.47 -12.32
N PRO A 585 -11.40 37.27 -11.32
CA PRO A 585 -11.20 36.22 -10.33
C PRO A 585 -11.40 34.84 -10.96
N THR A 586 -10.61 33.86 -10.53
CA THR A 586 -10.72 32.46 -11.00
C THR A 586 -11.02 31.52 -9.84
N PRO A 587 -11.65 30.38 -10.07
CA PRO A 587 -11.89 29.42 -9.00
C PRO A 587 -10.64 28.85 -8.32
N ALA A 588 -9.52 28.70 -9.03
CA ALA A 588 -8.24 28.33 -8.42
C ALA A 588 -7.77 29.41 -7.43
N ILE A 589 -7.96 30.68 -7.76
CA ILE A 589 -7.73 31.80 -6.83
C ILE A 589 -8.72 31.71 -5.65
N LEU A 590 -10.00 31.42 -5.91
CA LEU A 590 -11.00 31.24 -4.86
C LEU A 590 -10.62 30.13 -3.89
N GLU A 591 -10.24 28.95 -4.38
CA GLU A 591 -9.80 27.82 -3.53
C GLU A 591 -8.55 28.15 -2.75
N LYS A 592 -7.59 28.83 -3.37
CA LYS A 592 -6.37 29.27 -2.71
C LYS A 592 -6.67 30.26 -1.59
N GLU A 593 -7.47 31.29 -1.83
CA GLU A 593 -7.85 32.27 -0.81
C GLU A 593 -8.74 31.63 0.26
N PHE A 594 -9.65 30.73 -0.11
CA PHE A 594 -10.49 30.01 0.83
C PHE A 594 -9.68 29.06 1.73
N SER A 595 -8.65 28.40 1.20
CA SER A 595 -7.73 27.62 2.01
C SER A 595 -7.04 28.49 3.06
N LYS A 596 -6.62 29.72 2.71
CA LYS A 596 -6.02 30.64 3.69
C LYS A 596 -7.01 30.99 4.80
N ILE A 597 -8.28 31.19 4.46
CA ILE A 597 -9.35 31.45 5.44
C ILE A 597 -9.55 30.24 6.36
N LYS A 598 -9.60 29.02 5.80
CA LYS A 598 -9.69 27.79 6.60
C LYS A 598 -8.49 27.63 7.54
N ASP A 599 -7.28 27.83 7.02
CA ASP A 599 -6.05 27.77 7.82
C ASP A 599 -6.05 28.82 8.94
N SER A 600 -6.49 30.05 8.63
CA SER A 600 -6.60 31.15 9.59
C SER A 600 -7.63 30.87 10.69
N ALA A 601 -8.83 30.42 10.32
CA ALA A 601 -9.87 30.01 11.25
C ALA A 601 -9.38 28.88 12.17
N GLN A 602 -8.74 27.85 11.60
CA GLN A 602 -8.22 26.71 12.35
C GLN A 602 -7.10 27.11 13.32
N LEU A 603 -6.17 27.98 12.90
CA LEU A 603 -5.13 28.50 13.77
C LEU A 603 -5.74 29.30 14.94
N TYR A 604 -6.73 30.15 14.68
CA TYR A 604 -7.39 30.92 15.72
C TYR A 604 -8.09 30.02 16.75
N ARG A 605 -8.80 28.97 16.30
CA ARG A 605 -9.37 27.93 17.18
C ARG A 605 -8.29 27.26 18.02
N THR A 606 -7.20 26.85 17.39
CA THR A 606 -6.05 26.22 18.06
C THR A 606 -5.49 27.12 19.16
N ILE A 607 -5.24 28.41 18.89
CA ILE A 607 -4.75 29.36 19.90
C ILE A 607 -5.75 29.50 21.06
N THR A 608 -7.04 29.57 20.76
CA THR A 608 -8.11 29.73 21.76
C THR A 608 -8.21 28.50 22.66
N GLU A 609 -8.18 27.30 22.07
CA GLU A 609 -8.18 26.02 22.79
C GLU A 609 -6.95 25.89 23.70
N LEU A 610 -5.75 26.21 23.20
CA LEU A 610 -4.51 26.14 23.98
C LEU A 610 -4.55 27.08 25.19
N LYS A 611 -5.11 28.29 25.02
CA LYS A 611 -5.33 29.23 26.13
C LYS A 611 -6.34 28.70 27.13
N ALA A 612 -7.43 28.10 26.68
CA ALA A 612 -8.45 27.49 27.53
C ALA A 612 -7.90 26.31 28.36
N LEU A 613 -6.93 25.57 27.81
CA LEU A 613 -6.20 24.51 28.51
C LEU A 613 -5.18 25.03 29.56
N GLY A 614 -4.99 26.35 29.63
CA GLY A 614 -4.16 27.01 30.64
C GLY A 614 -2.74 27.36 30.21
N SER A 615 -2.39 27.19 28.94
CA SER A 615 -1.08 27.62 28.41
C SER A 615 -1.10 29.11 28.04
N LYS A 616 0.00 29.82 28.28
CA LYS A 616 0.19 31.15 27.67
C LYS A 616 0.61 30.96 26.23
N VAL A 617 -0.09 31.58 25.27
CA VAL A 617 0.15 31.37 23.84
C VAL A 617 0.46 32.69 23.16
N THR A 618 1.61 32.74 22.48
CA THR A 618 2.03 33.83 21.59
C THR A 618 2.12 33.32 20.17
N TYR A 619 1.54 34.03 19.21
CA TYR A 619 1.65 33.70 17.79
C TYR A 619 2.65 34.60 17.08
N CYS A 620 3.44 34.04 16.16
CA CYS A 620 4.36 34.76 15.29
C CYS A 620 4.18 34.26 13.85
N GLN A 621 3.76 35.14 12.94
CA GLN A 621 3.72 34.81 11.52
C GLN A 621 5.12 34.92 10.92
N CYS A 622 5.60 33.87 10.24
CA CYS A 622 6.90 33.87 9.59
C CYS A 622 6.99 32.74 8.54
N ASP A 623 7.35 33.11 7.30
CA ASP A 623 7.95 32.15 6.37
C ASP A 623 9.41 31.95 6.75
N LEU A 624 9.77 30.73 7.14
CA LEU A 624 11.12 30.36 7.53
C LEU A 624 12.14 30.46 6.38
N ASN A 625 11.67 30.56 5.13
CA ASN A 625 12.50 30.79 3.96
C ASN A 625 12.70 32.29 3.65
N ASP A 626 11.91 33.19 4.26
CA ASP A 626 12.12 34.63 4.20
C ASP A 626 13.10 35.06 5.28
N ARG A 627 14.32 35.40 4.88
CA ARG A 627 15.41 35.74 5.81
C ARG A 627 15.13 37.01 6.62
N GLU A 628 14.49 38.01 6.02
CA GLU A 628 14.22 39.29 6.70
C GLU A 628 13.12 39.11 7.73
N ALA A 629 12.01 38.48 7.34
CA ALA A 629 10.92 38.15 8.26
C ALA A 629 11.38 37.23 9.38
N PHE A 630 12.20 36.21 9.06
CA PHE A 630 12.80 35.31 10.05
C PHE A 630 13.62 36.08 11.09
N ASN A 631 14.55 36.93 10.65
CA ASN A 631 15.40 37.69 11.57
C ASN A 631 14.59 38.60 12.49
N ALA A 632 13.61 39.32 11.93
CA ALA A 632 12.72 40.20 12.70
C ALA A 632 11.93 39.44 13.78
N VAL A 633 11.41 38.25 13.44
CA VAL A 633 10.69 37.41 14.42
C VAL A 633 11.63 36.86 15.49
N MET A 634 12.85 36.45 15.14
CA MET A 634 13.84 36.00 16.14
C MET A 634 14.25 37.12 17.10
N GLU A 635 14.45 38.34 16.60
CA GLU A 635 14.73 39.52 17.42
C GLU A 635 13.55 39.85 18.34
N LYS A 636 12.32 39.79 17.83
CA LYS A 636 11.11 39.97 18.63
C LYS A 636 11.00 38.93 19.74
N ILE A 637 11.24 37.65 19.45
CA ILE A 637 11.24 36.59 20.47
C ILE A 637 12.29 36.87 21.55
N LYS A 638 13.50 37.32 21.17
CA LYS A 638 14.52 37.70 22.15
C LYS A 638 14.11 38.90 23.00
N SER A 639 13.50 39.90 22.40
CA SER A 639 13.01 41.09 23.11
C SER A 639 11.92 40.73 24.12
N ASP A 640 10.96 39.91 23.71
CA ASP A 640 9.77 39.59 24.50
C ASP A 640 10.05 38.56 25.61
N PHE A 641 10.96 37.61 25.36
CA PHE A 641 11.16 36.44 26.22
C PHE A 641 12.61 36.24 26.71
N GLY A 642 13.58 37.04 26.21
CA GLY A 642 14.99 36.76 26.40
C GLY A 642 15.39 35.47 25.67
N GLN A 643 15.93 34.51 26.40
CA GLN A 643 16.13 33.16 25.87
C GLN A 643 14.97 32.24 26.28
N ILE A 644 14.54 31.38 25.37
CA ILE A 644 13.49 30.38 25.60
C ILE A 644 14.10 29.04 26.02
N ASP A 645 13.28 28.15 26.58
CA ASP A 645 13.75 26.87 27.12
C ASP A 645 13.92 25.79 26.05
N GLY A 646 13.23 25.92 24.91
CA GLY A 646 13.47 25.02 23.79
C GLY A 646 12.68 25.30 22.52
N VAL A 647 13.03 24.57 21.48
CA VAL A 647 12.42 24.61 20.14
C VAL A 647 11.91 23.23 19.78
N ILE A 648 10.72 23.18 19.18
CA ILE A 648 10.10 21.99 18.59
C ILE A 648 9.83 22.31 17.12
N HIS A 649 10.50 21.61 16.22
CA HIS A 649 10.52 21.93 14.80
C HIS A 649 9.66 20.95 14.00
N PHE A 650 8.39 21.31 13.77
CA PHE A 650 7.45 20.56 12.90
C PHE A 650 7.44 21.06 11.46
N ALA A 651 8.00 22.25 11.19
CA ALA A 651 7.91 22.87 9.87
C ALA A 651 8.60 22.00 8.81
N GLY A 652 7.89 21.75 7.71
CA GLY A 652 8.37 20.91 6.63
C GLY A 652 7.37 20.87 5.47
N LEU A 653 7.89 20.54 4.30
CA LEU A 653 7.12 20.33 3.08
C LEU A 653 7.52 18.99 2.48
N GLU A 654 6.61 18.39 1.73
CA GLU A 654 6.84 17.14 1.04
C GLU A 654 6.16 17.21 -0.34
N ARG A 655 6.93 16.90 -1.39
CA ARG A 655 6.47 16.70 -2.77
C ARG A 655 7.27 15.55 -3.40
N SER A 656 6.64 14.38 -3.46
CA SER A 656 7.23 13.19 -4.05
C SER A 656 7.36 13.34 -5.56
N LYS A 657 8.56 13.06 -6.08
CA LYS A 657 8.88 12.99 -7.52
C LYS A 657 10.18 12.23 -7.69
N MET A 658 10.24 11.34 -8.70
CA MET A 658 11.44 10.54 -8.98
C MET A 658 12.68 11.43 -9.18
N VAL A 659 13.85 10.96 -8.77
CA VAL A 659 15.10 11.71 -8.88
C VAL A 659 15.39 12.12 -10.34
N ALA A 660 15.04 11.25 -11.30
CA ALA A 660 15.22 11.54 -12.73
C ALA A 660 14.43 12.79 -13.19
N ASP A 661 13.25 13.03 -12.62
CA ASP A 661 12.31 14.06 -13.06
C ASP A 661 12.28 15.28 -12.13
N LYS A 662 12.91 15.18 -10.96
CA LYS A 662 12.93 16.23 -9.94
C LYS A 662 13.86 17.39 -10.33
N THR A 663 13.38 18.61 -10.19
CA THR A 663 14.21 19.80 -10.40
C THR A 663 15.00 20.15 -9.14
N ILE A 664 16.11 20.87 -9.31
CA ILE A 664 16.91 21.32 -8.17
C ILE A 664 16.14 22.35 -7.33
N GLU A 665 15.31 23.18 -7.94
CA GLU A 665 14.47 24.16 -7.23
C GLU A 665 13.46 23.47 -6.31
N GLU A 666 12.82 22.39 -6.79
CA GLU A 666 11.91 21.57 -5.99
C GLU A 666 12.63 20.95 -4.78
N PHE A 667 13.83 20.37 -5.02
CA PHE A 667 14.68 19.81 -3.97
C PHE A 667 15.00 20.85 -2.90
N LEU A 668 15.50 22.02 -3.32
CA LEU A 668 15.96 23.07 -2.43
C LEU A 668 14.83 23.66 -1.60
N MET A 669 13.63 23.82 -2.17
CA MET A 669 12.47 24.32 -1.43
C MET A 669 12.11 23.40 -0.24
N ILE A 670 12.11 22.08 -0.47
CA ILE A 670 11.83 21.08 0.57
C ILE A 670 12.92 21.07 1.62
N PHE A 671 14.19 21.04 1.20
CA PHE A 671 15.32 21.03 2.11
C PHE A 671 15.41 22.31 2.96
N ASN A 672 15.21 23.48 2.35
CA ASN A 672 15.33 24.76 3.04
C ASN A 672 14.29 24.93 4.16
N THR A 673 13.05 24.50 3.89
CA THR A 673 11.94 24.66 4.84
C THR A 673 12.16 23.89 6.14
N LYS A 674 12.88 22.76 6.09
CA LYS A 674 13.10 21.87 7.23
C LYS A 674 14.54 21.97 7.79
N SER A 675 15.55 21.85 6.95
CA SER A 675 16.94 21.74 7.41
C SER A 675 17.64 23.09 7.53
N ASN A 676 17.50 23.95 6.52
CA ASN A 676 18.11 25.29 6.57
C ASN A 676 17.47 26.16 7.66
N SER A 677 16.15 26.09 7.79
CA SER A 677 15.42 26.77 8.87
C SER A 677 15.85 26.28 10.27
N ALA A 678 16.03 24.98 10.49
CA ALA A 678 16.51 24.44 11.77
C ALA A 678 17.91 24.97 12.16
N VAL A 679 18.84 25.03 11.19
CA VAL A 679 20.18 25.60 11.44
C VAL A 679 20.11 27.10 11.68
N ASN A 680 19.25 27.82 10.95
CA ASN A 680 19.04 29.25 11.17
C ASN A 680 18.45 29.53 12.57
N LEU A 681 17.51 28.70 13.05
CA LEU A 681 16.96 28.78 14.40
C LEU A 681 18.04 28.56 15.46
N TRP A 682 18.90 27.55 15.28
CA TRP A 682 20.02 27.31 16.18
C TRP A 682 20.98 28.50 16.22
N LYS A 683 21.38 29.02 15.05
CA LYS A 683 22.27 30.19 14.92
C LYS A 683 21.66 31.47 15.46
N ALA A 684 20.34 31.59 15.46
CA ALA A 684 19.67 32.74 16.04
C ALA A 684 19.93 32.84 17.55
N GLY A 685 20.36 31.79 18.25
CA GLY A 685 20.75 31.86 19.66
C GLY A 685 19.60 32.21 20.60
N ILE A 686 18.38 31.82 20.24
CA ILE A 686 17.16 32.08 21.03
C ILE A 686 16.99 31.10 22.20
N VAL A 687 17.63 29.93 22.15
CA VAL A 687 17.50 28.88 23.18
C VAL A 687 18.60 29.02 24.23
N LYS A 688 18.24 28.87 25.50
CA LYS A 688 19.17 28.86 26.64
C LYS A 688 20.21 27.75 26.52
N ASP A 689 21.34 27.93 27.19
CA ASP A 689 22.29 26.84 27.41
C ASP A 689 21.61 25.68 28.14
N ALA A 690 21.92 24.44 27.73
CA ALA A 690 21.24 23.22 28.17
C ALA A 690 19.71 23.19 27.90
N GLY A 691 19.18 24.07 27.05
CA GLY A 691 17.81 24.00 26.54
C GLY A 691 17.58 22.79 25.62
N PHE A 692 16.32 22.59 25.22
CA PHE A 692 15.94 21.44 24.41
C PHE A 692 15.62 21.78 22.94
N TRP A 693 15.87 20.82 22.06
CA TRP A 693 15.59 20.87 20.63
C TRP A 693 14.91 19.57 20.22
N VAL A 694 13.66 19.65 19.76
CA VAL A 694 12.92 18.50 19.23
C VAL A 694 12.77 18.67 17.73
N MET A 695 13.34 17.74 16.97
CA MET A 695 13.38 17.74 15.51
C MET A 695 12.41 16.68 14.98
N ILE A 696 11.33 17.10 14.35
CA ILE A 696 10.33 16.18 13.80
C ILE A 696 10.79 15.70 12.42
N SER A 697 11.48 14.57 12.44
CA SER A 697 12.04 13.89 11.28
C SER A 697 11.01 12.91 10.68
N SER A 698 11.45 12.03 9.79
CA SER A 698 10.61 11.04 9.13
C SER A 698 11.40 9.76 8.90
N ILE A 699 10.69 8.63 8.94
CA ILE A 699 11.21 7.33 8.49
C ILE A 699 11.83 7.37 7.09
N ALA A 700 11.40 8.30 6.22
CA ALA A 700 11.99 8.48 4.89
C ALA A 700 13.48 8.84 4.97
N GLY A 701 13.92 9.57 6.00
CA GLY A 701 15.34 9.89 6.22
C GLY A 701 16.18 8.65 6.57
N LYS A 702 15.59 7.67 7.27
CA LYS A 702 16.29 6.46 7.73
C LYS A 702 16.26 5.31 6.76
N PHE A 703 15.10 5.04 6.18
CA PHE A 703 14.85 3.86 5.36
C PHE A 703 14.69 4.20 3.88
N GLY A 704 14.62 5.50 3.54
CA GLY A 704 14.33 5.98 2.19
C GLY A 704 12.87 5.80 1.80
N ASN A 705 12.44 6.50 0.77
CA ASN A 705 11.19 6.23 0.07
C ASN A 705 11.31 6.65 -1.40
N VAL A 706 10.53 6.02 -2.28
CA VAL A 706 10.54 6.33 -3.71
C VAL A 706 10.07 7.77 -3.92
N GLY A 707 10.82 8.56 -4.69
CA GLY A 707 10.49 9.94 -5.02
C GLY A 707 10.73 10.97 -3.90
N GLN A 708 11.27 10.57 -2.76
CA GLN A 708 11.42 11.43 -1.57
C GLN A 708 12.88 11.76 -1.25
N SER A 709 13.77 11.82 -2.24
CA SER A 709 15.21 12.05 -2.04
C SER A 709 15.54 13.35 -1.29
N ASP A 710 14.88 14.46 -1.62
CA ASP A 710 14.94 15.75 -0.93
C ASP A 710 14.37 15.73 0.49
N TYR A 711 13.19 15.13 0.66
CA TYR A 711 12.52 15.03 1.95
C TYR A 711 13.28 14.12 2.92
N ALA A 712 13.83 13.02 2.43
CA ALA A 712 14.72 12.13 3.18
C ALA A 712 16.02 12.84 3.56
N ALA A 713 16.64 13.56 2.62
CA ALA A 713 17.83 14.37 2.88
C ALA A 713 17.56 15.38 3.99
N ALA A 714 16.43 16.08 3.91
CA ALA A 714 16.06 17.11 4.87
C ALA A 714 15.75 16.54 6.25
N SER A 715 15.08 15.39 6.30
CA SER A 715 14.68 14.71 7.53
C SER A 715 15.90 14.17 8.27
N ASP A 716 16.76 13.38 7.62
CA ASP A 716 17.93 12.84 8.30
C ASP A 716 18.96 13.94 8.66
N TYR A 717 19.01 15.04 7.89
CA TYR A 717 19.80 16.22 8.28
C TYR A 717 19.39 16.76 9.65
N ILE A 718 18.09 17.02 9.89
CA ILE A 718 17.66 17.55 11.20
C ILE A 718 17.81 16.50 12.31
N ALA A 719 17.76 15.22 11.97
CA ALA A 719 18.01 14.14 12.90
C ALA A 719 19.48 14.12 13.37
N LYS A 720 20.42 14.25 12.42
CA LYS A 720 21.85 14.44 12.72
C LYS A 720 22.14 15.76 13.43
N LEU A 721 21.37 16.81 13.18
CA LEU A 721 21.47 18.06 13.93
C LEU A 721 21.09 17.84 15.40
N ALA A 722 20.02 17.11 15.70
CA ALA A 722 19.64 16.80 17.08
C ALA A 722 20.74 16.01 17.83
N ASN A 723 21.34 15.02 17.17
CA ASN A 723 22.47 14.26 17.73
C ASN A 723 23.67 15.18 17.98
N SER A 724 24.03 16.01 17.01
CA SER A 724 25.16 16.94 17.12
C SER A 724 24.94 18.02 18.20
N LEU A 725 23.72 18.53 18.34
CA LEU A 725 23.33 19.44 19.43
C LEU A 725 23.40 18.76 20.81
N THR A 726 23.07 17.47 20.89
CA THR A 726 23.25 16.68 22.11
C THR A 726 24.71 16.61 22.51
N ASN A 727 25.61 16.38 21.54
CA ASN A 727 27.06 16.39 21.77
C ASN A 727 27.61 17.76 22.17
N LYS A 728 26.88 18.85 21.86
CA LYS A 728 27.19 20.22 22.35
C LYS A 728 26.63 20.54 23.74
N GLY A 729 25.91 19.61 24.38
CA GLY A 729 25.33 19.80 25.71
C GLY A 729 23.89 20.31 25.73
N TYR A 730 23.21 20.43 24.58
CA TYR A 730 21.77 20.64 24.55
C TYR A 730 21.01 19.32 24.79
N ARG A 731 19.73 19.40 25.12
CA ARG A 731 18.82 18.25 24.98
C ARG A 731 18.30 18.19 23.55
N GLY A 732 19.07 17.59 22.65
CA GLY A 732 18.59 17.26 21.30
C GLY A 732 17.75 15.98 21.31
N LEU A 733 16.63 15.99 20.60
CA LEU A 733 15.78 14.83 20.33
C LEU A 733 15.33 14.90 18.87
N SER A 734 15.51 13.83 18.11
CA SER A 734 14.81 13.64 16.85
C SER A 734 13.81 12.50 16.95
N VAL A 735 12.67 12.67 16.29
CA VAL A 735 11.66 11.63 16.14
C VAL A 735 11.43 11.37 14.66
N ASP A 736 11.87 10.22 14.17
CA ASP A 736 11.59 9.75 12.81
C ASP A 736 10.18 9.17 12.76
N MET A 737 9.21 10.01 12.38
CA MET A 737 7.80 9.66 12.37
C MET A 737 7.39 8.91 11.09
N THR A 738 6.53 7.89 11.24
CA THR A 738 5.87 7.20 10.13
C THR A 738 4.62 7.95 9.62
N GLY A 739 3.88 7.35 8.69
CA GLY A 739 2.61 7.85 8.20
C GLY A 739 1.52 7.83 9.27
N TYR A 740 0.75 8.92 9.35
CA TYR A 740 -0.37 9.06 10.29
C TYR A 740 -1.70 8.89 9.59
N ALA A 741 -2.61 8.13 10.21
CA ALA A 741 -3.98 8.01 9.74
C ALA A 741 -4.74 9.33 9.98
N ASN A 742 -5.71 9.63 9.13
CA ASN A 742 -6.70 10.71 9.26
C ASN A 742 -6.17 12.17 9.32
N ILE A 743 -4.86 12.41 9.35
CA ILE A 743 -4.29 13.76 9.40
C ILE A 743 -2.91 13.84 8.73
N GLY A 744 -2.53 15.03 8.30
CA GLY A 744 -1.17 15.33 7.85
C GLY A 744 -0.91 14.93 6.40
N MET A 745 0.37 14.74 6.05
CA MET A 745 0.79 14.56 4.66
C MET A 745 0.46 13.16 4.09
N ALA A 746 0.17 12.17 4.94
CA ALA A 746 -0.03 10.78 4.56
C ALA A 746 -1.45 10.45 4.05
N ILE A 747 -2.42 11.37 4.24
CA ILE A 747 -3.82 11.20 3.82
C ILE A 747 -4.16 11.90 2.49
N ARG A 748 -3.15 12.38 1.76
CA ARG A 748 -3.37 12.91 0.41
C ARG A 748 -3.94 11.80 -0.49
N PRO A 749 -4.87 12.11 -1.42
CA PRO A 749 -5.44 11.12 -2.34
C PRO A 749 -4.33 10.29 -3.01
N GLY A 750 -4.46 8.96 -2.98
CA GLY A 750 -3.48 8.02 -3.53
C GLY A 750 -2.32 7.62 -2.61
N VAL A 751 -1.86 8.51 -1.72
CA VAL A 751 -0.73 8.23 -0.80
C VAL A 751 -1.10 7.18 0.24
N GLU A 752 -2.28 7.28 0.85
CA GLU A 752 -2.73 6.31 1.85
C GLU A 752 -2.90 4.90 1.24
N ALA A 753 -3.45 4.82 0.03
CA ALA A 753 -3.63 3.57 -0.70
C ALA A 753 -2.28 2.92 -1.07
N PHE A 754 -1.31 3.72 -1.53
CA PHE A 754 0.04 3.25 -1.83
C PHE A 754 0.73 2.71 -0.56
N LEU A 755 0.73 3.46 0.53
CA LEU A 755 1.37 3.02 1.77
C LEU A 755 0.71 1.76 2.36
N LYS A 756 -0.62 1.61 2.24
CA LYS A 756 -1.32 0.36 2.58
C LYS A 756 -0.90 -0.81 1.67
N SER A 757 -0.68 -0.59 0.37
CA SER A 757 -0.21 -1.63 -0.55
C SER A 757 1.23 -2.09 -0.24
N GLN A 758 2.01 -1.22 0.39
CA GLN A 758 3.33 -1.54 0.95
C GLN A 758 3.29 -2.26 2.30
N GLU A 759 2.10 -2.57 2.83
CA GLU A 759 1.91 -3.22 4.14
C GLU A 759 2.47 -2.40 5.31
N MET A 760 2.51 -1.07 5.16
CA MET A 760 2.94 -0.15 6.20
C MET A 760 1.79 0.13 7.18
N ASP A 761 2.09 0.05 8.47
CA ASP A 761 1.15 0.46 9.52
C ASP A 761 1.13 1.98 9.65
N PHE A 762 -0.07 2.53 9.76
CA PHE A 762 -0.28 3.91 10.13
C PHE A 762 -0.38 4.05 11.65
N LEU A 763 0.15 5.14 12.17
CA LEU A 763 -0.08 5.55 13.56
C LEU A 763 -1.32 6.44 13.66
N TYR A 764 -2.02 6.34 14.77
CA TYR A 764 -3.07 7.29 15.09
C TYR A 764 -2.45 8.59 15.61
N PRO A 765 -3.00 9.76 15.24
CA PRO A 765 -2.42 11.06 15.61
C PRO A 765 -2.24 11.24 17.12
N GLU A 766 -3.27 10.93 17.91
CA GLU A 766 -3.19 11.06 19.37
C GLU A 766 -2.16 10.10 19.99
N GLU A 767 -2.11 8.85 19.54
CA GLU A 767 -1.13 7.86 20.01
C GLU A 767 0.30 8.36 19.78
N GLY A 768 0.58 8.81 18.57
CA GLY A 768 1.90 9.30 18.22
C GLY A 768 2.28 10.60 18.94
N MET A 769 1.38 11.58 19.04
CA MET A 769 1.68 12.84 19.72
C MET A 769 1.89 12.65 21.23
N ASN A 770 1.17 11.70 21.84
CA ASN A 770 1.44 11.31 23.21
C ASN A 770 2.83 10.69 23.37
N ALA A 771 3.24 9.79 22.46
CA ALA A 771 4.57 9.20 22.49
C ALA A 771 5.69 10.25 22.29
N VAL A 772 5.50 11.22 21.38
CA VAL A 772 6.46 12.34 21.21
C VAL A 772 6.55 13.19 22.48
N ALA A 773 5.43 13.45 23.16
CA ALA A 773 5.42 14.21 24.40
C ALA A 773 6.13 13.44 25.53
N ASP A 774 5.94 12.13 25.59
CA ASP A 774 6.66 11.25 26.52
C ASP A 774 8.18 11.27 26.25
N GLU A 775 8.63 11.20 25.00
CA GLU A 775 10.07 11.29 24.69
C GLU A 775 10.70 12.65 25.04
N LEU A 776 9.96 13.74 24.85
CA LEU A 776 10.43 15.07 25.24
C LEU A 776 10.67 15.12 26.76
N VAL A 777 9.73 14.58 27.54
CA VAL A 777 9.77 14.64 29.00
C VAL A 777 10.73 13.60 29.60
N TYR A 778 10.71 12.36 29.13
CA TYR A 778 11.39 11.22 29.75
C TYR A 778 12.53 10.63 28.90
N GLY A 779 12.56 10.92 27.60
CA GLY A 779 13.50 10.33 26.65
C GLY A 779 14.96 10.64 26.98
N ARG A 780 15.82 9.61 26.84
CA ARG A 780 17.26 9.69 27.17
C ARG A 780 18.16 9.68 25.94
N VAL A 781 17.68 9.06 24.86
CA VAL A 781 18.40 8.99 23.60
C VAL A 781 18.15 10.23 22.73
N PRO A 782 19.11 10.60 21.87
CA PRO A 782 18.98 11.79 21.04
C PRO A 782 18.10 11.56 19.80
N GLU A 783 17.73 10.31 19.51
CA GLU A 783 16.97 9.95 18.32
C GLU A 783 16.14 8.68 18.56
N ILE A 784 14.89 8.70 18.09
CA ILE A 784 14.02 7.53 18.06
C ILE A 784 13.31 7.42 16.71
N VAL A 785 12.94 6.20 16.35
CA VAL A 785 11.99 5.91 15.27
C VAL A 785 10.64 5.59 15.88
N LEU A 786 9.60 6.28 15.42
CA LEU A 786 8.23 6.10 15.88
C LEU A 786 7.39 5.51 14.74
N SER A 787 7.22 4.18 14.74
CA SER A 787 6.58 3.46 13.64
C SER A 787 5.95 2.14 14.10
N GLY A 788 4.91 1.66 13.40
CA GLY A 788 4.48 0.26 13.47
C GLY A 788 5.30 -0.61 12.53
N SER A 789 4.66 -1.53 11.82
CA SER A 789 5.29 -2.23 10.69
C SER A 789 5.63 -1.25 9.56
N LEU A 790 6.83 -1.38 9.01
CA LEU A 790 7.22 -0.72 7.77
C LEU A 790 6.89 -1.55 6.52
N GLY A 791 6.42 -2.79 6.68
CA GLY A 791 6.08 -3.69 5.58
C GLY A 791 7.22 -3.83 4.59
N LYS A 792 6.92 -3.66 3.30
CA LYS A 792 7.89 -3.75 2.20
C LYS A 792 8.92 -2.62 2.20
N LEU A 793 8.71 -1.54 2.96
CA LEU A 793 9.70 -0.46 3.05
C LEU A 793 10.96 -0.88 3.81
N ASP A 794 10.87 -1.83 4.74
CA ASP A 794 11.98 -2.42 5.50
C ASP A 794 12.56 -3.67 4.80
N TRP A 795 12.77 -3.56 3.49
CA TRP A 795 13.26 -4.67 2.65
C TRP A 795 14.63 -5.22 3.08
N ASP A 796 15.47 -4.40 3.71
CA ASP A 796 16.79 -4.78 4.22
C ASP A 796 16.79 -5.10 5.73
N LYS A 797 15.60 -5.16 6.35
CA LYS A 797 15.38 -5.60 7.74
C LYS A 797 16.18 -4.79 8.75
N GLN A 798 16.22 -3.47 8.54
CA GLN A 798 16.82 -2.53 9.48
C GLN A 798 15.93 -2.27 10.69
N LEU A 799 14.61 -2.50 10.61
CA LEU A 799 13.71 -2.43 11.76
C LEU A 799 13.58 -3.80 12.44
N GLU A 800 14.24 -3.98 13.60
CA GLU A 800 14.10 -5.20 14.39
C GLU A 800 12.80 -5.17 15.20
N PHE A 801 12.00 -6.24 15.16
CA PHE A 801 10.87 -6.44 16.08
C PHE A 801 11.31 -7.34 17.24
N ALA A 802 10.83 -7.06 18.46
CA ALA A 802 11.19 -7.83 19.65
C ALA A 802 10.77 -9.30 19.49
N PRO A 803 11.45 -10.27 20.15
CA PRO A 803 11.06 -11.69 20.08
C PRO A 803 9.61 -11.95 20.49
N ASP A 804 9.09 -11.11 21.40
CA ASP A 804 7.75 -11.21 21.99
C ASP A 804 6.80 -10.10 21.52
N PHE A 805 7.23 -9.27 20.56
CA PHE A 805 6.33 -8.37 19.84
C PHE A 805 5.98 -9.06 18.51
N PRO A 806 4.71 -9.04 18.05
CA PRO A 806 4.39 -9.62 16.77
C PRO A 806 5.23 -8.86 15.74
N LYS A 807 6.18 -9.56 15.12
CA LYS A 807 6.60 -9.17 13.78
C LYS A 807 5.29 -9.01 13.02
N GLY A 808 5.02 -7.84 12.45
CA GLY A 808 4.01 -7.76 11.41
C GLY A 808 4.36 -8.84 10.40
N GLY A 809 3.64 -9.95 10.45
CA GLY A 809 4.21 -11.22 10.04
C GLY A 809 3.36 -12.34 10.58
N SER A 810 2.52 -12.86 9.70
CA SER A 810 1.98 -14.23 9.69
C SER A 810 2.43 -15.08 10.87
N SER A 811 1.47 -15.67 11.60
CA SER A 811 1.65 -16.68 12.65
C SER A 811 2.54 -17.89 12.27
N GLY A 812 3.09 -17.92 11.05
CA GLY A 812 3.67 -19.09 10.41
C GLY A 812 2.61 -20.08 9.94
N LEU A 813 1.34 -19.82 10.27
CA LEU A 813 0.16 -20.57 9.88
C LEU A 813 -0.64 -19.78 8.84
N HIS A 814 -1.44 -20.47 8.05
CA HIS A 814 -2.05 -19.91 6.84
C HIS A 814 -3.38 -19.20 7.09
N PHE A 815 -4.16 -19.74 8.02
CA PHE A 815 -5.48 -19.23 8.35
C PHE A 815 -5.42 -18.22 9.50
N VAL A 816 -4.47 -18.27 10.42
CA VAL A 816 -4.26 -17.20 11.42
C VAL A 816 -3.31 -16.13 10.87
N GLU A 817 -3.80 -15.31 9.94
CA GLU A 817 -2.96 -14.40 9.15
C GLU A 817 -2.52 -13.15 9.93
N LYS A 818 -3.49 -12.41 10.49
CA LYS A 818 -3.24 -11.15 11.20
C LYS A 818 -3.75 -11.26 12.63
N ILE A 819 -2.85 -11.50 13.57
CA ILE A 819 -3.20 -11.50 15.00
C ILE A 819 -3.36 -10.05 15.44
N GLN A 820 -4.58 -9.64 15.77
CA GLN A 820 -4.89 -8.31 16.29
C GLN A 820 -4.65 -8.25 17.80
N SER A 821 -4.98 -9.32 18.53
CA SER A 821 -4.58 -9.51 19.92
C SER A 821 -4.51 -10.99 20.27
N CYS A 822 -3.58 -11.38 21.15
CA CYS A 822 -3.52 -12.71 21.70
C CYS A 822 -3.03 -12.66 23.14
N ALA A 823 -3.82 -13.20 24.05
CA ALA A 823 -3.42 -13.49 25.41
C ALA A 823 -3.25 -15.01 25.51
N LYS A 824 -1.99 -15.47 25.51
CA LYS A 824 -1.66 -16.90 25.52
C LYS A 824 -2.37 -17.61 26.68
N GLY A 825 -3.08 -18.69 26.38
CA GLY A 825 -3.88 -19.46 27.33
C GLY A 825 -5.24 -18.85 27.67
N ALA A 826 -5.60 -17.69 27.13
CA ALA A 826 -6.82 -16.97 27.50
C ALA A 826 -7.68 -16.58 26.28
N SER A 827 -7.11 -15.87 25.30
CA SER A 827 -7.88 -15.42 24.14
C SER A 827 -7.04 -15.16 22.90
N LEU A 828 -7.71 -15.21 21.74
CA LEU A 828 -7.19 -14.83 20.43
C LEU A 828 -8.24 -14.01 19.68
N HIS A 829 -7.78 -12.92 19.07
CA HIS A 829 -8.51 -12.16 18.07
C HIS A 829 -7.59 -11.97 16.86
N ALA A 830 -7.97 -12.56 15.73
CA ALA A 830 -7.20 -12.51 14.50
C ALA A 830 -8.11 -12.34 13.28
N THR A 831 -7.54 -12.06 12.10
CA THR A 831 -8.29 -12.07 10.84
C THR A 831 -7.66 -12.96 9.78
N LYS A 832 -8.49 -13.39 8.83
CA LYS A 832 -8.12 -14.13 7.61
C LYS A 832 -8.87 -13.54 6.43
N GLU A 833 -8.13 -13.15 5.39
CA GLU A 833 -8.74 -12.86 4.09
C GLU A 833 -8.75 -14.12 3.22
N PHE A 834 -9.94 -14.52 2.74
CA PHE A 834 -10.10 -15.53 1.70
C PHE A 834 -10.20 -14.86 0.33
N SER A 835 -9.32 -15.22 -0.61
CA SER A 835 -9.32 -14.69 -1.99
C SER A 835 -8.78 -15.72 -2.99
N LEU A 836 -9.22 -15.66 -4.25
CA LEU A 836 -8.78 -16.61 -5.29
C LEU A 836 -7.28 -16.54 -5.59
N SER A 837 -6.64 -15.39 -5.35
CA SER A 837 -5.20 -15.22 -5.55
C SER A 837 -4.39 -15.94 -4.46
N ARG A 838 -4.88 -15.95 -3.22
CA ARG A 838 -4.19 -16.51 -2.04
C ARG A 838 -4.60 -17.95 -1.74
N ASP A 839 -5.86 -18.26 -2.01
CA ASP A 839 -6.53 -19.54 -1.74
C ASP A 839 -7.09 -20.11 -3.07
N PRO A 840 -6.23 -20.50 -4.02
CA PRO A 840 -6.66 -20.86 -5.38
C PRO A 840 -7.54 -22.11 -5.42
N TYR A 841 -7.46 -22.98 -4.39
CA TYR A 841 -8.37 -24.12 -4.20
C TYR A 841 -9.85 -23.72 -4.12
N LEU A 842 -10.17 -22.46 -3.79
CA LEU A 842 -11.55 -21.96 -3.78
C LEU A 842 -12.20 -22.01 -5.18
N ALA A 843 -11.40 -21.91 -6.25
CA ALA A 843 -11.91 -22.09 -7.62
C ALA A 843 -12.42 -23.52 -7.85
N ASP A 844 -11.78 -24.51 -7.22
CA ASP A 844 -12.15 -25.92 -7.29
C ASP A 844 -13.24 -26.30 -6.27
N HIS A 845 -13.56 -25.42 -5.33
CA HIS A 845 -14.71 -25.56 -4.42
C HIS A 845 -15.75 -24.47 -4.71
N SER A 846 -16.29 -24.53 -5.93
CA SER A 846 -17.26 -23.57 -6.45
C SER A 846 -18.58 -24.23 -6.85
N ILE A 847 -19.69 -23.67 -6.38
CA ILE A 847 -21.04 -24.10 -6.74
C ILE A 847 -21.64 -23.04 -7.67
N ASN A 848 -22.04 -23.42 -8.88
CA ASN A 848 -22.56 -22.51 -9.91
C ASN A 848 -21.63 -21.29 -10.15
N GLY A 849 -20.32 -21.54 -10.19
CA GLY A 849 -19.30 -20.50 -10.41
C GLY A 849 -19.07 -19.54 -9.24
N THR A 850 -19.73 -19.73 -8.09
CA THR A 850 -19.45 -18.96 -6.87
C THR A 850 -18.54 -19.77 -5.95
N PRO A 851 -17.36 -19.25 -5.56
CA PRO A 851 -16.47 -19.92 -4.61
C PRO A 851 -17.03 -19.92 -3.18
N TYR A 852 -16.98 -21.08 -2.52
CA TYR A 852 -17.35 -21.27 -1.12
C TYR A 852 -16.13 -21.71 -0.34
N VAL A 853 -15.93 -21.20 0.88
CA VAL A 853 -14.89 -21.73 1.77
C VAL A 853 -15.32 -23.13 2.22
N PRO A 854 -14.52 -24.19 1.95
CA PRO A 854 -14.84 -25.55 2.38
C PRO A 854 -14.90 -25.63 3.90
N GLY A 855 -15.83 -26.42 4.44
CA GLY A 855 -15.96 -26.62 5.90
C GLY A 855 -14.68 -27.16 6.53
N VAL A 856 -13.94 -28.02 5.81
CA VAL A 856 -12.65 -28.56 6.25
C VAL A 856 -11.56 -27.50 6.43
N MET A 857 -11.61 -26.41 5.66
CA MET A 857 -10.71 -25.27 5.87
C MET A 857 -11.12 -24.47 7.11
N GLY A 858 -12.41 -24.45 7.45
CA GLY A 858 -12.90 -23.94 8.73
C GLY A 858 -12.41 -24.77 9.92
N ILE A 859 -12.39 -26.10 9.81
CA ILE A 859 -11.83 -27.01 10.82
C ILE A 859 -10.34 -26.74 11.03
N GLU A 860 -9.57 -26.59 9.95
CA GLU A 860 -8.14 -26.24 10.03
C GLU A 860 -7.93 -24.86 10.67
N THR A 861 -8.74 -23.87 10.29
CA THR A 861 -8.71 -22.53 10.89
C THR A 861 -8.92 -22.59 12.41
N PHE A 862 -9.79 -23.48 12.89
CA PHE A 862 -9.96 -23.73 14.32
C PHE A 862 -8.76 -24.41 14.96
N ALA A 863 -8.15 -25.39 14.29
CA ALA A 863 -6.95 -26.05 14.78
C ALA A 863 -5.79 -25.04 14.93
N GLU A 864 -5.57 -24.19 13.92
CA GLU A 864 -4.58 -23.12 13.95
C GLU A 864 -4.88 -22.09 15.05
N SER A 865 -6.14 -21.67 15.20
CA SER A 865 -6.56 -20.71 16.23
C SER A 865 -6.32 -21.27 17.64
N ALA A 866 -6.71 -22.53 17.88
CA ALA A 866 -6.49 -23.24 19.12
C ALA A 866 -4.99 -23.39 19.44
N ALA A 867 -4.17 -23.75 18.45
CA ALA A 867 -2.74 -23.90 18.63
C ALA A 867 -2.03 -22.56 18.87
N THR A 868 -2.50 -21.50 18.23
CA THR A 868 -1.97 -20.14 18.43
C THR A 868 -2.22 -19.69 19.87
N VAL A 869 -3.44 -19.88 20.41
CA VAL A 869 -3.76 -19.45 21.78
C VAL A 869 -3.18 -20.38 22.85
N SER A 870 -3.15 -21.70 22.62
CA SER A 870 -2.70 -22.69 23.61
C SER A 870 -1.20 -23.02 23.55
N GLY A 871 -0.56 -22.81 22.39
CA GLY A 871 0.81 -23.22 22.11
C GLY A 871 0.99 -24.68 21.64
N ALA A 872 -0.09 -25.45 21.46
CA ALA A 872 -0.04 -26.84 21.00
C ALA A 872 -1.25 -27.21 20.11
N ALA A 873 -1.09 -28.20 19.23
CA ALA A 873 -2.22 -28.72 18.45
C ALA A 873 -3.35 -29.22 19.37
N PRO A 874 -4.63 -28.94 19.06
CA PRO A 874 -5.73 -29.42 19.87
C PRO A 874 -5.86 -30.94 19.80
N GLN A 875 -6.17 -31.59 20.92
CA GLN A 875 -6.38 -33.04 20.96
C GLN A 875 -7.64 -33.48 20.22
N ALA A 876 -8.68 -32.63 20.25
CA ALA A 876 -9.92 -32.79 19.51
C ALA A 876 -10.62 -31.43 19.35
N LEU A 877 -11.33 -31.27 18.23
CA LEU A 877 -12.33 -30.23 18.05
C LEU A 877 -13.72 -30.83 18.25
N LYS A 878 -14.49 -30.27 19.17
CA LYS A 878 -15.83 -30.74 19.54
C LYS A 878 -16.89 -29.75 19.08
N ASN A 879 -18.12 -30.24 18.93
CA ASN A 879 -19.28 -29.42 18.64
C ASN A 879 -19.08 -28.49 17.43
N VAL A 880 -18.38 -28.98 16.39
CA VAL A 880 -18.10 -28.22 15.17
C VAL A 880 -19.41 -27.98 14.44
N ARG A 881 -19.77 -26.72 14.17
CA ARG A 881 -20.98 -26.36 13.42
C ARG A 881 -20.68 -25.48 12.23
N PHE A 882 -21.30 -25.80 11.10
CA PHE A 882 -21.25 -25.03 9.86
C PHE A 882 -22.53 -24.19 9.72
N THR A 883 -22.64 -23.11 10.48
CA THR A 883 -23.88 -22.32 10.60
C THR A 883 -24.21 -21.56 9.31
N VAL A 884 -23.23 -20.86 8.75
CA VAL A 884 -23.41 -20.03 7.56
C VAL A 884 -22.21 -20.19 6.62
N PRO A 885 -22.42 -20.46 5.33
CA PRO A 885 -21.34 -20.52 4.35
C PRO A 885 -20.65 -19.16 4.15
N ILE A 886 -19.32 -19.18 4.07
CA ILE A 886 -18.51 -18.03 3.64
C ILE A 886 -18.39 -18.11 2.11
N LYS A 887 -18.83 -17.05 1.40
CA LYS A 887 -18.90 -17.01 -0.07
C LYS A 887 -18.15 -15.82 -0.63
N LEU A 888 -17.36 -16.03 -1.69
CA LEU A 888 -16.71 -14.93 -2.41
C LEU A 888 -17.66 -14.43 -3.50
N LEU A 889 -18.55 -13.50 -3.13
CA LEU A 889 -19.52 -12.94 -4.08
C LEU A 889 -18.81 -12.14 -5.17
N ARG A 890 -19.10 -12.49 -6.43
CA ARG A 890 -18.43 -11.90 -7.61
C ARG A 890 -16.90 -12.02 -7.53
N ASN A 891 -16.40 -13.10 -6.93
CA ASN A 891 -14.98 -13.39 -6.72
C ASN A 891 -14.23 -12.35 -5.88
N LYS A 892 -14.95 -11.50 -5.13
CA LYS A 892 -14.32 -10.52 -4.24
C LYS A 892 -13.76 -11.20 -2.99
N PRO A 893 -12.59 -10.75 -2.49
CA PRO A 893 -12.05 -11.19 -1.21
C PRO A 893 -13.04 -11.00 -0.06
N VAL A 894 -13.00 -11.90 0.91
CA VAL A 894 -13.80 -11.81 2.14
C VAL A 894 -12.86 -11.93 3.34
N GLU A 895 -12.86 -10.91 4.19
CA GLU A 895 -12.18 -10.96 5.48
C GLU A 895 -13.11 -11.56 6.54
N VAL A 896 -12.59 -12.50 7.31
CA VAL A 896 -13.24 -13.06 8.50
C VAL A 896 -12.41 -12.80 9.75
N ILE A 897 -13.10 -12.71 10.87
CA ILE A 897 -12.60 -12.55 12.22
C ILE A 897 -12.54 -13.93 12.87
N LEU A 898 -11.41 -14.24 13.49
CA LEU A 898 -11.15 -15.46 14.22
C LEU A 898 -11.10 -15.13 15.71
N ASN A 899 -12.00 -15.75 16.47
CA ASN A 899 -12.08 -15.56 17.91
C ASN A 899 -11.83 -16.88 18.63
N ALA A 900 -10.93 -16.86 19.61
CA ALA A 900 -10.80 -17.91 20.60
C ALA A 900 -10.93 -17.31 22.00
N SER A 901 -11.72 -17.93 22.87
CA SER A 901 -11.88 -17.51 24.26
C SER A 901 -11.86 -18.71 25.19
N ALA A 902 -11.15 -18.60 26.31
CA ALA A 902 -11.08 -19.67 27.31
C ALA A 902 -12.48 -20.07 27.79
N ALA A 903 -12.76 -21.38 27.75
CA ALA A 903 -14.01 -21.97 28.16
C ALA A 903 -13.74 -23.33 28.82
N GLY A 904 -13.99 -23.42 30.13
CA GLY A 904 -13.69 -24.62 30.91
C GLY A 904 -12.22 -25.04 30.84
N ALA A 905 -11.94 -26.25 30.36
CA ALA A 905 -10.59 -26.80 30.18
C ALA A 905 -10.02 -26.57 28.76
N GLY A 906 -10.71 -25.81 27.91
CA GLY A 906 -10.33 -25.54 26.53
C GLY A 906 -10.73 -24.13 26.10
N PHE A 907 -11.17 -24.01 24.85
CA PHE A 907 -11.48 -22.76 24.16
C PHE A 907 -12.74 -22.90 23.32
N ASP A 908 -13.60 -21.89 23.39
CA ASP A 908 -14.66 -21.64 22.42
C ASP A 908 -14.05 -20.91 21.22
N LEU A 909 -14.34 -21.41 20.02
CA LEU A 909 -13.79 -20.92 18.77
C LEU A 909 -14.89 -20.46 17.83
N LYS A 910 -14.71 -19.30 17.19
CA LYS A 910 -15.65 -18.73 16.23
C LYS A 910 -14.95 -18.14 15.01
N ILE A 911 -15.56 -18.33 13.85
CA ILE A 911 -15.21 -17.63 12.61
C ILE A 911 -16.38 -16.72 12.25
N GLU A 912 -16.13 -15.42 12.15
CA GLU A 912 -17.16 -14.39 12.08
C GLU A 912 -16.85 -13.37 10.97
N SER A 913 -17.84 -12.59 10.54
CA SER A 913 -17.60 -11.46 9.64
C SER A 913 -18.52 -10.29 9.97
N ASP A 914 -18.01 -9.08 9.73
CA ASP A 914 -18.79 -7.85 9.79
C ASP A 914 -19.27 -7.46 8.40
N PHE A 915 -20.52 -7.02 8.29
CA PHE A 915 -21.02 -6.48 7.03
C PHE A 915 -20.62 -5.00 6.94
N VAL A 916 -19.65 -4.68 6.09
CA VAL A 916 -19.17 -3.31 5.90
C VAL A 916 -19.60 -2.77 4.54
N ASN A 917 -20.04 -1.50 4.50
CA ASN A 917 -20.37 -0.83 3.24
C ASN A 917 -19.10 -0.34 2.51
N ALA A 918 -19.25 0.20 1.29
CA ALA A 918 -18.13 0.68 0.47
C ALA A 918 -17.33 1.85 1.09
N LYS A 919 -17.85 2.48 2.16
CA LYS A 919 -17.17 3.53 2.94
C LYS A 919 -16.50 2.98 4.21
N GLY A 920 -16.48 1.66 4.40
CA GLY A 920 -15.90 1.00 5.58
C GLY A 920 -16.78 1.04 6.83
N LEU A 921 -18.04 1.48 6.73
CA LEU A 921 -18.96 1.53 7.87
C LEU A 921 -19.58 0.16 8.11
N LYS A 922 -19.48 -0.37 9.33
CA LYS A 922 -20.17 -1.58 9.78
C LYS A 922 -21.69 -1.35 9.77
N MET A 923 -22.43 -2.25 9.13
CA MET A 923 -23.88 -2.27 9.09
C MET A 923 -24.38 -3.58 9.71
N GLY A 924 -25.24 -3.49 10.72
CA GLY A 924 -25.83 -4.67 11.35
C GLY A 924 -24.89 -5.44 12.27
N ASN A 925 -25.36 -6.62 12.70
CA ASN A 925 -24.68 -7.46 13.67
C ASN A 925 -23.61 -8.33 13.02
N THR A 926 -22.55 -8.64 13.78
CA THR A 926 -21.53 -9.62 13.40
C THR A 926 -22.16 -10.97 13.12
N ARG A 927 -21.79 -11.58 11.99
CA ARG A 927 -22.32 -12.86 11.53
C ARG A 927 -21.36 -13.98 11.91
N THR A 928 -21.83 -14.94 12.71
CA THR A 928 -21.06 -16.15 13.02
C THR A 928 -21.23 -17.18 11.90
N HIS A 929 -20.12 -17.58 11.27
CA HIS A 929 -20.09 -18.56 10.21
C HIS A 929 -19.96 -19.97 10.77
N PHE A 930 -18.85 -20.25 11.46
CA PHE A 930 -18.55 -21.54 12.04
C PHE A 930 -18.29 -21.40 13.54
N THR A 931 -18.56 -22.46 14.30
CA THR A 931 -18.19 -22.56 15.73
C THR A 931 -17.58 -23.92 16.05
N ALA A 932 -16.69 -23.98 17.04
CA ALA A 932 -16.18 -25.22 17.60
C ALA A 932 -15.71 -25.01 19.04
N GLU A 933 -15.46 -26.09 19.74
CA GLU A 933 -14.87 -26.10 21.08
C GLU A 933 -13.61 -26.99 21.06
N THR A 934 -12.61 -26.68 21.87
CA THR A 934 -11.50 -27.63 22.10
C THR A 934 -11.77 -28.47 23.34
N GLY A 935 -11.36 -29.73 23.32
CA GLY A 935 -11.51 -30.61 24.48
C GLY A 935 -10.62 -31.83 24.43
N ALA A 936 -10.61 -32.58 25.54
CA ALA A 936 -9.92 -33.86 25.60
C ALA A 936 -10.55 -34.86 24.60
N ARG A 937 -9.69 -35.59 23.90
CA ARG A 937 -10.11 -36.61 22.92
C ARG A 937 -10.96 -37.69 23.59
N SER A 938 -12.09 -38.03 22.98
CA SER A 938 -12.92 -39.16 23.43
C SER A 938 -12.30 -40.49 22.99
N LYS A 939 -12.49 -41.57 23.76
CA LYS A 939 -11.99 -42.90 23.36
C LYS A 939 -12.47 -43.25 21.95
N SER A 940 -11.57 -43.73 21.08
CA SER A 940 -11.93 -44.16 19.73
C SER A 940 -12.70 -45.48 19.78
N ALA A 941 -13.78 -45.59 19.01
CA ALA A 941 -14.47 -46.85 18.82
C ALA A 941 -13.69 -47.79 17.88
N TRP A 942 -12.71 -47.27 17.13
CA TRP A 942 -11.88 -48.02 16.19
C TRP A 942 -11.16 -49.22 16.82
N GLU A 943 -10.77 -49.11 18.09
CA GLU A 943 -10.09 -50.18 18.83
C GLU A 943 -10.98 -51.42 19.02
N THR A 944 -12.30 -51.21 19.10
CA THR A 944 -13.29 -52.25 19.40
C THR A 944 -14.21 -52.56 18.22
N LEU A 945 -14.08 -51.82 17.12
CA LEU A 945 -14.88 -51.95 15.92
C LEU A 945 -14.45 -53.19 15.12
N GLU A 946 -15.42 -53.88 14.53
CA GLU A 946 -15.14 -54.90 13.52
C GLU A 946 -14.59 -54.22 12.26
N LYS A 947 -13.32 -54.50 11.93
CA LYS A 947 -12.59 -53.83 10.85
C LYS A 947 -13.07 -54.33 9.49
N PRO A 948 -13.17 -53.46 8.46
CA PRO A 948 -13.55 -53.87 7.12
C PRO A 948 -12.50 -54.79 6.50
N GLU A 949 -12.93 -55.78 5.71
CA GLU A 949 -12.02 -56.64 4.96
C GLU A 949 -11.42 -55.87 3.77
N LEU A 950 -10.10 -55.72 3.74
CA LEU A 950 -9.40 -55.01 2.67
C LEU A 950 -9.18 -55.93 1.46
N PRO A 951 -9.65 -55.58 0.25
CA PRO A 951 -9.52 -56.43 -0.91
C PRO A 951 -8.07 -56.52 -1.40
N LYS A 952 -7.62 -57.73 -1.77
CA LYS A 952 -6.26 -57.98 -2.30
C LYS A 952 -5.99 -57.31 -3.64
N THR A 953 -7.03 -56.97 -4.41
CA THR A 953 -6.94 -56.23 -5.67
C THR A 953 -7.86 -55.01 -5.63
N ARG A 954 -7.37 -53.87 -6.13
CA ARG A 954 -8.07 -52.57 -6.08
C ARG A 954 -9.14 -52.43 -7.16
N LYS A 955 -10.13 -53.32 -7.15
CA LYS A 955 -11.29 -53.18 -8.03
C LYS A 955 -12.34 -52.31 -7.33
N TYR A 956 -12.51 -51.08 -7.82
CA TYR A 956 -13.51 -50.16 -7.28
C TYR A 956 -14.92 -50.55 -7.75
N ALA A 957 -15.87 -50.57 -6.81
CA ALA A 957 -17.30 -50.64 -7.10
C ALA A 957 -17.78 -49.36 -7.81
N VAL A 958 -17.22 -48.21 -7.41
CA VAL A 958 -17.43 -46.91 -8.07
C VAL A 958 -16.09 -46.21 -8.20
N THR A 959 -15.71 -45.80 -9.41
CA THR A 959 -14.44 -45.10 -9.66
C THR A 959 -14.55 -43.62 -9.29
N GLY A 960 -13.41 -42.98 -8.97
CA GLY A 960 -13.35 -41.52 -8.77
C GLY A 960 -13.96 -40.73 -9.94
N GLU A 961 -13.74 -41.16 -11.18
CA GLU A 961 -14.33 -40.52 -12.37
C GLU A 961 -15.87 -40.52 -12.32
N THR A 962 -16.48 -41.57 -11.77
CA THR A 962 -17.94 -41.66 -11.64
C THR A 962 -18.43 -40.80 -10.48
N ILE A 963 -17.67 -40.73 -9.38
CA ILE A 963 -17.98 -39.88 -8.22
C ILE A 963 -18.01 -38.40 -8.61
N TYR A 964 -16.97 -37.94 -9.32
CA TYR A 964 -16.83 -36.53 -9.69
C TYR A 964 -17.65 -36.10 -10.92
N LYS A 965 -18.45 -37.00 -11.49
CA LYS A 965 -19.59 -36.63 -12.35
C LYS A 965 -20.81 -36.16 -11.54
N THR A 966 -20.88 -36.54 -10.26
CA THR A 966 -21.97 -36.17 -9.35
C THR A 966 -21.60 -34.99 -8.44
N TYR A 967 -20.35 -34.91 -8.01
CA TYR A 967 -19.86 -33.84 -7.14
C TYR A 967 -19.35 -32.63 -7.91
N PHE A 968 -19.51 -31.44 -7.33
CA PHE A 968 -19.10 -30.16 -7.91
C PHE A 968 -17.59 -29.87 -7.76
N HIS A 969 -16.84 -30.75 -7.09
CA HIS A 969 -15.44 -30.56 -6.73
C HIS A 969 -14.50 -30.58 -7.95
N GLY A 970 -13.74 -29.51 -8.11
CA GLY A 970 -12.64 -29.39 -9.06
C GLY A 970 -11.38 -30.16 -8.63
N PRO A 971 -10.35 -30.20 -9.49
CA PRO A 971 -9.23 -31.14 -9.38
C PRO A 971 -8.50 -31.17 -8.02
N SER A 972 -8.31 -30.03 -7.34
CA SER A 972 -7.63 -30.01 -6.04
C SER A 972 -8.47 -30.59 -4.87
N PHE A 973 -9.77 -30.83 -5.08
CA PHE A 973 -10.68 -31.48 -4.12
C PHE A 973 -11.19 -32.85 -4.58
N GLN A 974 -10.61 -33.42 -5.65
CA GLN A 974 -10.92 -34.78 -6.09
C GLN A 974 -10.11 -35.82 -5.30
N VAL A 975 -10.47 -35.96 -4.02
CA VAL A 975 -9.74 -36.72 -2.99
C VAL A 975 -10.05 -38.23 -2.95
N LEU A 976 -11.03 -38.74 -3.70
CA LEU A 976 -11.41 -40.16 -3.73
C LEU A 976 -10.88 -40.85 -5.00
N ALA A 977 -10.02 -41.85 -4.85
CA ALA A 977 -9.65 -42.73 -5.95
C ALA A 977 -10.83 -43.60 -6.42
N GLY A 978 -11.67 -43.99 -5.47
CA GLY A 978 -12.88 -44.78 -5.70
C GLY A 978 -13.41 -45.39 -4.41
N LEU A 979 -14.56 -46.04 -4.52
CA LEU A 979 -15.22 -46.77 -3.45
C LEU A 979 -15.05 -48.26 -3.69
N LEU A 980 -14.57 -48.98 -2.68
CA LEU A 980 -14.36 -50.43 -2.71
C LEU A 980 -15.67 -51.18 -2.43
N SER A 981 -16.45 -50.71 -1.46
CA SER A 981 -17.79 -51.22 -1.18
C SER A 981 -18.72 -50.08 -0.72
N ILE A 982 -20.01 -50.24 -1.05
CA ILE A 982 -21.09 -49.34 -0.63
C ILE A 982 -22.20 -50.24 -0.10
N GLU A 983 -22.47 -50.16 1.20
CA GLU A 983 -23.47 -50.99 1.89
C GLU A 983 -24.49 -50.10 2.60
N LYS A 984 -25.60 -50.71 3.04
CA LYS A 984 -26.66 -49.97 3.71
C LYS A 984 -26.16 -49.28 4.97
N GLU A 985 -25.27 -49.89 5.73
CA GLU A 985 -24.79 -49.33 7.01
C GLU A 985 -23.33 -48.87 6.97
N SER A 986 -22.62 -49.11 5.86
CA SER A 986 -21.19 -48.81 5.77
C SER A 986 -20.74 -48.38 4.36
N ILE A 987 -19.62 -47.67 4.29
CA ILE A 987 -18.94 -47.35 3.04
C ILE A 987 -17.43 -47.49 3.22
N LEU A 988 -16.78 -48.21 2.29
CA LEU A 988 -15.33 -48.36 2.25
C LEU A 988 -14.78 -47.67 1.01
N GLY A 989 -13.97 -46.64 1.22
CA GLY A 989 -13.35 -45.83 0.17
C GLY A 989 -11.84 -45.83 0.22
N VAL A 990 -11.22 -45.29 -0.82
CA VAL A 990 -9.78 -45.02 -0.86
C VAL A 990 -9.57 -43.53 -1.10
N PHE A 991 -8.99 -42.87 -0.11
CA PHE A 991 -8.44 -41.53 -0.25
C PHE A 991 -7.19 -41.60 -1.11
N LYS A 992 -7.07 -40.68 -2.05
CA LYS A 992 -5.84 -40.45 -2.79
C LYS A 992 -5.57 -38.95 -2.84
N LYS A 993 -4.34 -38.58 -2.49
CA LYS A 993 -3.89 -37.20 -2.58
C LYS A 993 -4.02 -36.67 -4.02
N PRO A 994 -4.72 -35.55 -4.24
CA PRO A 994 -4.82 -34.94 -5.56
C PRO A 994 -3.45 -34.53 -6.10
N ALA A 995 -3.24 -34.71 -7.40
CA ALA A 995 -2.00 -34.27 -8.07
C ALA A 995 -1.94 -32.74 -8.21
N VAL A 996 -3.09 -32.07 -8.19
CA VAL A 996 -3.19 -30.62 -8.23
C VAL A 996 -3.04 -30.08 -6.81
N PRO A 997 -2.02 -29.26 -6.51
CA PRO A 997 -1.81 -28.72 -5.18
C PRO A 997 -2.87 -27.67 -4.84
N LEU A 998 -3.19 -27.55 -3.55
CA LEU A 998 -4.09 -26.52 -3.04
C LEU A 998 -3.52 -25.09 -3.17
N TRP A 999 -2.19 -24.94 -3.31
CA TRP A 999 -1.49 -23.65 -3.41
C TRP A 999 -0.48 -23.63 -4.57
N ARG A 1000 -0.25 -22.44 -5.15
CA ARG A 1000 0.61 -22.27 -6.34
C ARG A 1000 2.11 -22.22 -6.04
N THR A 1001 2.51 -21.58 -4.94
CA THR A 1001 3.92 -21.49 -4.50
C THR A 1001 3.95 -21.35 -2.97
N SER A 1002 4.81 -22.13 -2.30
CA SER A 1002 4.84 -22.40 -0.84
C SER A 1002 3.74 -23.36 -0.33
N HIS A 1003 4.14 -24.33 0.49
CA HIS A 1003 3.20 -25.18 1.22
C HIS A 1003 2.98 -24.54 2.60
N PRO A 1004 1.76 -24.12 2.94
CA PRO A 1004 1.49 -23.61 4.28
C PRO A 1004 1.67 -24.72 5.31
N LYS A 1005 2.07 -24.32 6.52
CA LYS A 1005 2.10 -25.22 7.66
C LYS A 1005 0.68 -25.41 8.16
N LEU A 1006 0.13 -26.60 7.98
CA LEU A 1006 -1.16 -27.01 8.52
C LEU A 1006 -0.97 -27.81 9.82
N ILE A 1007 -2.01 -27.87 10.65
CA ILE A 1007 -2.06 -28.61 11.90
C ILE A 1007 -2.83 -29.92 11.73
N PHE A 1008 -3.96 -29.91 11.03
CA PHE A 1008 -4.73 -31.11 10.68
C PHE A 1008 -4.52 -31.49 9.21
N HIS A 1009 -5.31 -32.47 8.74
CA HIS A 1009 -5.33 -32.98 7.36
C HIS A 1009 -6.65 -32.64 6.65
N PRO A 1010 -6.84 -31.42 6.11
CA PRO A 1010 -8.12 -30.99 5.54
C PRO A 1010 -8.60 -31.90 4.39
N LEU A 1011 -7.69 -32.38 3.54
CA LEU A 1011 -8.05 -33.26 2.42
C LEU A 1011 -8.46 -34.66 2.86
N VAL A 1012 -7.88 -35.17 3.96
CA VAL A 1012 -8.28 -36.47 4.52
C VAL A 1012 -9.68 -36.37 5.15
N ILE A 1013 -9.94 -35.29 5.89
CA ILE A 1013 -11.28 -35.03 6.48
C ILE A 1013 -12.31 -34.82 5.37
N GLU A 1014 -11.95 -34.12 4.30
CA GLU A 1014 -12.80 -33.95 3.13
C GLU A 1014 -13.14 -35.29 2.48
N ALA A 1015 -12.17 -36.21 2.39
CA ALA A 1015 -12.41 -37.52 1.84
C ALA A 1015 -13.40 -38.33 2.69
N LEU A 1016 -13.35 -38.20 4.02
CA LEU A 1016 -14.36 -38.78 4.92
C LEU A 1016 -15.75 -38.17 4.68
N PHE A 1017 -15.83 -36.85 4.50
CA PHE A 1017 -17.08 -36.17 4.18
C PHE A 1017 -17.67 -36.66 2.86
N GLN A 1018 -16.85 -36.69 1.80
CA GLN A 1018 -17.24 -37.13 0.46
C GLN A 1018 -17.63 -38.61 0.43
N ALA A 1019 -16.92 -39.49 1.14
CA ALA A 1019 -17.28 -40.91 1.22
C ALA A 1019 -18.67 -41.08 1.87
N CYS A 1020 -18.90 -40.48 3.04
CA CYS A 1020 -20.20 -40.57 3.72
C CYS A 1020 -21.33 -39.98 2.86
N GLY A 1021 -21.10 -38.82 2.25
CA GLY A 1021 -22.07 -38.17 1.36
C GLY A 1021 -22.40 -39.03 0.14
N TYR A 1022 -21.46 -39.83 -0.38
CA TYR A 1022 -21.72 -40.66 -1.56
C TYR A 1022 -22.61 -41.85 -1.22
N ARG A 1023 -22.54 -42.38 0.00
CA ARG A 1023 -23.48 -43.40 0.47
C ARG A 1023 -24.92 -42.85 0.53
N ASP A 1024 -25.09 -41.59 0.93
CA ASP A 1024 -26.40 -40.92 0.86
C ASP A 1024 -26.87 -40.70 -0.58
N VAL A 1025 -25.98 -40.33 -1.50
CA VAL A 1025 -26.31 -40.26 -2.93
C VAL A 1025 -26.77 -41.63 -3.45
N HIS A 1026 -26.09 -42.71 -3.05
CA HIS A 1026 -26.39 -44.05 -3.52
C HIS A 1026 -27.75 -44.58 -3.02
N PHE A 1027 -28.06 -44.44 -1.73
CA PHE A 1027 -29.29 -45.00 -1.14
C PHE A 1027 -30.43 -43.99 -1.04
N GLU A 1028 -30.14 -42.75 -0.64
CA GLU A 1028 -31.16 -41.72 -0.41
C GLU A 1028 -31.43 -40.87 -1.66
N ARG A 1029 -30.59 -41.00 -2.70
CA ARG A 1029 -30.67 -40.24 -3.97
C ARG A 1029 -30.68 -38.72 -3.76
N LYS A 1030 -30.02 -38.26 -2.70
CA LYS A 1030 -29.90 -36.86 -2.33
C LYS A 1030 -28.42 -36.51 -2.18
N ILE A 1031 -28.05 -35.32 -2.63
CA ILE A 1031 -26.76 -34.75 -2.27
C ILE A 1031 -26.94 -34.10 -0.89
N THR A 1032 -25.98 -34.36 -0.02
CA THR A 1032 -25.95 -33.87 1.35
C THR A 1032 -24.71 -33.00 1.56
N LEU A 1033 -24.80 -32.02 2.46
CA LEU A 1033 -23.72 -31.11 2.82
C LEU A 1033 -23.41 -31.21 4.33
N PRO A 1034 -22.17 -30.94 4.75
CA PRO A 1034 -21.80 -30.86 6.16
C PRO A 1034 -22.68 -29.86 6.94
N ASP A 1035 -23.28 -30.30 8.04
CA ASP A 1035 -24.03 -29.43 8.98
C ASP A 1035 -23.26 -29.28 10.30
N ALA A 1036 -22.81 -30.40 10.88
CA ALA A 1036 -22.06 -30.41 12.11
C ALA A 1036 -21.18 -31.67 12.24
N VAL A 1037 -20.15 -31.60 13.07
CA VAL A 1037 -19.37 -32.76 13.52
C VAL A 1037 -19.30 -32.74 15.04
N GLY A 1038 -19.67 -33.85 15.68
CA GLY A 1038 -19.60 -33.98 17.13
C GLY A 1038 -18.17 -33.89 17.66
N GLU A 1039 -17.25 -34.62 17.05
CA GLU A 1039 -15.82 -34.59 17.37
C GLU A 1039 -14.97 -34.87 16.12
N VAL A 1040 -13.93 -34.05 15.90
CA VAL A 1040 -12.87 -34.27 14.92
C VAL A 1040 -11.57 -34.53 15.67
N THR A 1041 -10.91 -35.64 15.36
CA THR A 1041 -9.62 -36.00 15.94
C THR A 1041 -8.63 -36.37 14.85
N VAL A 1042 -7.41 -35.82 14.96
CA VAL A 1042 -6.26 -36.16 14.12
C VAL A 1042 -5.17 -36.74 15.03
N TYR A 1043 -4.69 -37.94 14.71
CA TYR A 1043 -3.76 -38.73 15.52
C TYR A 1043 -2.30 -38.49 15.12
N ASP A 1044 -2.05 -38.10 13.88
CA ASP A 1044 -0.75 -37.69 13.36
C ASP A 1044 -0.84 -36.23 12.89
N ASN A 1045 -0.03 -35.34 13.48
CA ASN A 1045 0.01 -33.92 13.12
C ASN A 1045 1.20 -33.62 12.18
N ASN A 1046 1.59 -34.59 11.34
CA ASN A 1046 2.63 -34.43 10.34
C ASN A 1046 2.21 -33.36 9.30
N PRO A 1047 3.09 -32.41 8.91
CA PRO A 1047 2.76 -31.33 7.98
C PRO A 1047 2.38 -31.76 6.55
N HIS A 1048 2.33 -33.05 6.24
CA HIS A 1048 2.05 -33.56 4.90
C HIS A 1048 0.94 -34.60 4.91
N ASP A 1049 -0.09 -34.37 4.08
CA ASP A 1049 -1.12 -35.39 3.81
C ASP A 1049 -0.47 -36.64 3.20
N PRO A 1050 -0.83 -37.85 3.68
CA PRO A 1050 -0.41 -39.10 3.07
C PRO A 1050 -0.83 -39.20 1.61
N ASP A 1051 -0.13 -40.02 0.84
CA ASP A 1051 -0.47 -40.22 -0.57
C ASP A 1051 -1.77 -41.02 -0.74
N GLU A 1052 -2.05 -41.94 0.19
CA GLU A 1052 -3.21 -42.83 0.13
C GLU A 1052 -3.63 -43.33 1.52
N LEU A 1053 -4.94 -43.45 1.74
CA LEU A 1053 -5.54 -44.04 2.95
C LEU A 1053 -6.82 -44.81 2.60
N TYR A 1054 -7.20 -45.76 3.45
CA TYR A 1054 -8.54 -46.31 3.46
C TYR A 1054 -9.47 -45.43 4.29
N LEU A 1055 -10.72 -45.33 3.85
CA LEU A 1055 -11.78 -44.55 4.48
C LEU A 1055 -12.91 -45.49 4.84
N TYR A 1056 -13.36 -45.51 6.09
CA TYR A 1056 -14.49 -46.32 6.51
C TYR A 1056 -15.53 -45.44 7.20
N GLY A 1057 -16.68 -45.27 6.55
CA GLY A 1057 -17.82 -44.53 7.08
C GLY A 1057 -18.90 -45.50 7.57
N LEU A 1058 -19.41 -45.27 8.78
CA LEU A 1058 -20.49 -46.03 9.40
C LEU A 1058 -21.73 -45.15 9.51
N TYR A 1059 -22.80 -45.55 8.85
CA TYR A 1059 -24.09 -44.88 8.94
C TYR A 1059 -24.77 -45.22 10.27
N LYS A 1060 -25.16 -44.19 11.02
CA LYS A 1060 -25.75 -44.31 12.37
C LYS A 1060 -27.26 -44.03 12.37
N GLY A 1061 -27.87 -43.80 11.21
CA GLY A 1061 -29.27 -43.43 11.08
C GLY A 1061 -29.47 -41.96 10.72
N MET A 1062 -30.69 -41.47 10.92
CA MET A 1062 -31.03 -40.04 10.83
C MET A 1062 -31.35 -39.50 12.23
N ASP A 1063 -31.04 -38.24 12.47
CA ASP A 1063 -31.50 -37.54 13.67
C ASP A 1063 -32.96 -37.05 13.53
N GLU A 1064 -33.49 -36.43 14.59
CA GLU A 1064 -34.87 -35.94 14.67
C GLU A 1064 -35.20 -34.88 13.60
N ASP A 1065 -34.18 -34.18 13.08
CA ASP A 1065 -34.30 -33.16 12.03
C ASP A 1065 -34.15 -33.75 10.61
N GLY A 1066 -34.04 -35.09 10.50
CA GLY A 1066 -33.87 -35.79 9.23
C GLY A 1066 -32.46 -35.66 8.63
N LYS A 1067 -31.46 -35.30 9.43
CA LYS A 1067 -30.05 -35.24 9.01
C LYS A 1067 -29.41 -36.60 9.16
N THR A 1068 -28.61 -37.01 8.19
CA THR A 1068 -27.91 -38.30 8.24
C THR A 1068 -26.71 -38.22 9.18
N LEU A 1069 -26.49 -39.27 9.96
CA LEU A 1069 -25.47 -39.32 11.00
C LEU A 1069 -24.41 -40.39 10.69
N TYR A 1070 -23.14 -40.04 10.85
CA TYR A 1070 -22.00 -40.92 10.59
C TYR A 1070 -20.93 -40.86 11.68
N ASP A 1071 -20.24 -41.99 11.87
CA ASP A 1071 -18.86 -42.01 12.38
C ASP A 1071 -17.95 -42.47 11.24
N ALA A 1072 -16.79 -41.84 11.04
CA ALA A 1072 -15.91 -42.22 9.95
C ALA A 1072 -14.42 -42.15 10.33
N TYR A 1073 -13.64 -43.03 9.71
CA TYR A 1073 -12.26 -43.33 10.07
C TYR A 1073 -11.37 -43.33 8.82
N ALA A 1074 -10.22 -42.66 8.90
CA ALA A 1074 -9.17 -42.71 7.88
C ALA A 1074 -7.95 -43.47 8.45
N PHE A 1075 -7.53 -44.54 7.77
CA PHE A 1075 -6.52 -45.47 8.28
C PHE A 1075 -5.63 -46.04 7.16
N ASP A 1076 -4.44 -46.51 7.52
CA ASP A 1076 -3.50 -47.14 6.59
C ASP A 1076 -3.79 -48.65 6.37
N ALA A 1077 -2.97 -49.33 5.56
CA ALA A 1077 -3.14 -50.75 5.27
C ALA A 1077 -2.93 -51.67 6.49
N ASP A 1078 -2.25 -51.17 7.52
CA ASP A 1078 -2.00 -51.87 8.79
C ASP A 1078 -3.07 -51.55 9.85
N PHE A 1079 -4.12 -50.80 9.47
CA PHE A 1079 -5.22 -50.33 10.32
C PHE A 1079 -4.81 -49.32 11.40
N ASN A 1080 -3.70 -48.61 11.21
CA ASN A 1080 -3.35 -47.47 12.05
C ASN A 1080 -4.24 -46.27 11.67
N LEU A 1081 -4.85 -45.65 12.69
CA LEU A 1081 -5.79 -44.56 12.51
C LEU A 1081 -5.06 -43.23 12.39
N LEU A 1082 -5.34 -42.48 11.32
CA LEU A 1082 -4.79 -41.14 11.09
C LEU A 1082 -5.75 -40.04 11.55
N ALA A 1083 -7.02 -40.17 11.20
CA ALA A 1083 -8.06 -39.22 11.57
C ALA A 1083 -9.40 -39.94 11.76
N GLU A 1084 -10.24 -39.41 12.65
CA GLU A 1084 -11.62 -39.83 12.79
C GLU A 1084 -12.56 -38.64 13.01
N ILE A 1085 -13.79 -38.81 12.52
CA ILE A 1085 -14.91 -37.91 12.80
C ILE A 1085 -16.03 -38.71 13.47
N LYS A 1086 -16.58 -38.17 14.56
CA LYS A 1086 -17.69 -38.77 15.31
C LYS A 1086 -18.90 -37.88 15.25
N GLY A 1087 -20.07 -38.48 15.07
CA GLY A 1087 -21.33 -37.77 14.99
C GLY A 1087 -21.36 -36.72 13.88
N TYR A 1088 -20.83 -37.05 12.71
CA TYR A 1088 -20.90 -36.23 11.51
C TYR A 1088 -22.33 -36.19 11.00
N ARG A 1089 -22.93 -35.00 11.01
CA ARG A 1089 -24.30 -34.73 10.56
C ARG A 1089 -24.28 -34.05 9.20
N MET A 1090 -25.07 -34.56 8.28
CA MET A 1090 -25.25 -33.95 6.96
C MET A 1090 -26.71 -33.61 6.69
N ILE A 1091 -26.91 -32.47 6.03
CA ILE A 1091 -28.22 -31.97 5.63
C ILE A 1091 -28.41 -32.14 4.13
N ALA A 1092 -29.61 -32.59 3.72
CA ALA A 1092 -29.95 -32.68 2.30
C ALA A 1092 -30.06 -31.28 1.68
N THR A 1093 -29.46 -31.12 0.50
CA THR A 1093 -29.53 -29.87 -0.28
C THR A 1093 -30.42 -30.06 -1.50
N GLN A 1094 -31.24 -29.04 -1.80
CA GLN A 1094 -31.88 -28.93 -3.13
C GLN A 1094 -30.80 -28.40 -4.07
N ILE A 1095 -30.43 -29.19 -5.08
CA ILE A 1095 -29.56 -28.72 -6.16
C ILE A 1095 -30.42 -28.16 -7.28
#